data_AF-A0A1D9QLE2-F1
#
_entry.id   AF-A0A1D9QLE2-F1
#
_cell.length_a   1.000
_cell.length_b   1.000
_cell.length_c   1.000
_cell.angle_alpha   90.00
_cell.angle_beta   90.00
_cell.angle_gamma   90.00
#
_symmetry.space_group_name_H-M   'P 1'
#
loop_
_entity.id
_entity.type
_entity.pdbx_description
1 polymer ?
#
loop_
_entity_poly.entity_id
_entity_poly.type
_entity_poly.pdbx_seq_one_letter_code
_entity_poly.pdbx_strand_id
1 'polypeptide(L)'
;MHPVKCQWLLLLLIFAITFNVIVQAEAAQSTQGLVELLKRRLPAHVNDFEFKIRGNHTLGATNDDYSVSQTCTGVILVEGNSLSALATGLRKYFTDILHVDIWWYIGLQLHLAPKEFPPLNSTLRGSSIVPWRYHFNTVTFSYTTAFWTWDDWELQLDWMSLHGINLSLAWVGYEKTLLSTLLTLGLTTTEILSFFSGPAFQAWNRFGNIQGSWGGTLPLSWIEEQHLLQKKIVKRMVELGITPVLPAFTGFVPSALRRIAPNANIINGGDWGNIFPVEYSNDTFLYPTDPLFTTLQHKFLSFQSEYYGNVTHIYTLDQYNENNPASGDLSYLRNVSRGTYESLQSFDPCAVWMLQGWLFYSLSSFWTQDRIEAYIGGVPKNESMLILDLFSESFPQWERTHYYYGKPWIWCQLRDYGGTLGLYGQIYNITNSLIEAFRESENMVGVGNTMEGQGGNGLMYELLLDQAWNIDPIDTEDYFKSWVRKRYHIKGAKKRLPGEIYEAWDILRRTAYNNTNLTLADSVPKSLHELQPNITENHGRLGQSSTIDLYDPDDLFRAWELLYNASVSVPELWEDKGWKFDMVDITRQVLAERFKLEYVELIEKYKKGADISCDGDILIGILESLDDVLSASPHFRLDTWVNAAVSSAPLPASTNCSSTSINNSSLLFNSSTSILTSNLTPTQQFFAYNAINQITIWGPTGQIDDYASKSWGGLVRGYYLPRWKMFLEYIDEVRFEEFNTTEVKARLDSFELGWQFGGGTGYVEGGDGRGNLKELVGELFEELELWGVREV
;
A
#
# COMPACT_ATOMS: atom_id res chain seq x y z
N MET A 1 36.96 -6.89 67.66
CA MET A 1 36.12 -7.35 66.53
C MET A 1 35.93 -6.25 65.47
N HIS A 2 36.99 -5.52 65.09
CA HIS A 2 36.86 -4.33 64.22
C HIS A 2 37.58 -4.32 62.86
N PRO A 3 38.34 -5.35 62.40
CA PRO A 3 38.89 -5.33 61.03
C PRO A 3 38.03 -6.08 59.99
N VAL A 4 37.18 -7.03 60.41
CA VAL A 4 36.44 -7.89 59.46
C VAL A 4 35.27 -7.12 58.82
N LYS A 5 34.50 -6.31 59.57
CA LYS A 5 33.37 -5.56 59.00
C LYS A 5 33.76 -4.53 57.93
N CYS A 6 34.98 -3.98 57.98
CA CYS A 6 35.45 -2.97 57.02
C CYS A 6 35.85 -3.61 55.67
N GLN A 7 36.37 -4.84 55.68
CA GLN A 7 36.69 -5.58 54.46
C GLN A 7 35.44 -6.04 53.68
N TRP A 8 34.36 -6.42 54.38
CA TRP A 8 33.09 -6.79 53.74
C TRP A 8 32.37 -5.60 53.10
N LEU A 9 32.45 -4.41 53.71
CA LEU A 9 31.91 -3.17 53.14
C LEU A 9 32.69 -2.70 51.91
N LEU A 10 34.03 -2.84 51.91
CA LEU A 10 34.84 -2.53 50.73
C LEU A 10 34.61 -3.50 49.57
N LEU A 11 34.46 -4.80 49.87
CA LEU A 11 34.13 -5.82 48.87
C LEU A 11 32.72 -5.62 48.29
N LEU A 12 31.72 -5.24 49.10
CA LEU A 12 30.37 -4.90 48.62
C LEU A 12 30.35 -3.60 47.80
N LEU A 13 31.15 -2.60 48.15
CA LEU A 13 31.28 -1.38 47.35
C LEU A 13 31.98 -1.64 46.01
N ILE A 14 33.06 -2.45 46.01
CA ILE A 14 33.77 -2.82 44.79
C ILE A 14 32.88 -3.70 43.92
N PHE A 15 32.13 -4.65 44.49
CA PHE A 15 31.18 -5.48 43.74
C PHE A 15 30.02 -4.63 43.17
N ALA A 16 29.50 -3.66 43.92
CA ALA A 16 28.45 -2.74 43.45
C ALA A 16 28.97 -1.74 42.39
N ILE A 17 30.23 -1.32 42.46
CA ILE A 17 30.85 -0.46 41.44
C ILE A 17 31.18 -1.28 40.19
N THR A 18 31.65 -2.52 40.32
CA THR A 18 31.86 -3.40 39.15
C THR A 18 30.56 -3.89 38.53
N PHE A 19 29.47 -4.08 39.31
CA PHE A 19 28.17 -4.46 38.76
C PHE A 19 27.46 -3.26 38.08
N ASN A 20 27.64 -2.04 38.60
CA ASN A 20 27.16 -0.83 37.91
C ASN A 20 27.98 -0.45 36.68
N VAL A 21 29.28 -0.77 36.64
CA VAL A 21 30.12 -0.56 35.44
C VAL A 21 29.92 -1.68 34.39
N ILE A 22 29.38 -2.84 34.77
CA ILE A 22 29.09 -3.94 33.83
C ILE A 22 27.63 -3.93 33.31
N VAL A 23 26.72 -3.12 33.87
CA VAL A 23 25.31 -3.03 33.44
C VAL A 23 24.97 -1.71 32.68
N GLN A 24 25.97 -0.87 32.40
CA GLN A 24 25.81 0.31 31.54
C GLN A 24 26.75 0.32 30.33
N ALA A 25 27.08 -0.86 29.81
CA ALA A 25 27.33 -0.97 28.38
C ALA A 25 25.96 -0.99 27.70
N GLU A 26 25.42 0.18 27.36
CA GLU A 26 24.44 0.26 26.26
C GLU A 26 25.09 -0.52 25.10
N ALA A 27 24.53 -1.68 24.76
CA ALA A 27 25.01 -2.43 23.63
C ALA A 27 24.88 -1.50 22.42
N ALA A 28 26.03 -1.03 21.90
CA ALA A 28 26.04 -0.13 20.76
C ALA A 28 25.13 -0.71 19.67
N GLN A 29 24.18 0.08 19.18
CA GLN A 29 23.21 -0.38 18.21
C GLN A 29 23.95 -0.96 17.00
N SER A 30 23.68 -2.23 16.69
CA SER A 30 24.39 -2.93 15.62
C SER A 30 24.04 -2.36 14.26
N THR A 31 25.05 -1.97 13.48
CA THR A 31 24.91 -1.55 12.07
C THR A 31 24.85 -2.72 11.09
N GLN A 32 24.88 -3.97 11.60
CA GLN A 32 24.97 -5.18 10.77
C GLN A 32 23.80 -5.29 9.77
N GLY A 33 22.59 -4.86 10.13
CA GLY A 33 21.44 -4.92 9.22
C GLY A 33 21.65 -4.12 7.93
N LEU A 34 22.33 -2.96 8.02
CA LEU A 34 22.68 -2.13 6.87
C LEU A 34 23.83 -2.73 6.05
N VAL A 35 24.80 -3.37 6.71
CA VAL A 35 25.84 -4.15 6.02
C VAL A 35 25.23 -5.32 5.24
N GLU A 36 24.25 -6.03 5.83
CA GLU A 36 23.52 -7.09 5.14
C GLU A 36 22.64 -6.53 4.00
N LEU A 37 22.06 -5.34 4.14
CA LEU A 37 21.36 -4.65 3.05
C LEU A 37 22.32 -4.41 1.87
N LEU A 38 23.52 -3.90 2.11
CA LEU A 38 24.54 -3.75 1.07
C LEU A 38 24.92 -5.09 0.45
N LYS A 39 25.07 -6.16 1.24
CA LYS A 39 25.36 -7.50 0.68
C LYS A 39 24.24 -8.01 -0.22
N ARG A 40 22.99 -7.74 0.12
CA ARG A 40 21.83 -8.12 -0.71
C ARG A 40 21.77 -7.29 -1.99
N ARG A 41 22.00 -5.98 -1.91
CA ARG A 41 21.63 -5.03 -2.97
C ARG A 41 22.82 -4.48 -3.76
N LEU A 42 24.00 -4.44 -3.17
CA LEU A 42 25.22 -3.93 -3.80
C LEU A 42 26.47 -4.73 -3.34
N PRO A 43 26.49 -6.07 -3.56
CA PRO A 43 27.49 -6.97 -2.97
C PRO A 43 28.94 -6.63 -3.33
N ALA A 44 29.17 -6.07 -4.53
CA ALA A 44 30.50 -5.70 -4.99
C ALA A 44 31.13 -4.54 -4.20
N HIS A 45 30.32 -3.73 -3.53
CA HIS A 45 30.76 -2.49 -2.88
C HIS A 45 30.61 -2.52 -1.36
N VAL A 46 30.36 -3.69 -0.75
CA VAL A 46 30.18 -3.79 0.71
C VAL A 46 31.36 -3.22 1.49
N ASN A 47 32.58 -3.42 0.98
CA ASN A 47 33.81 -2.92 1.62
C ASN A 47 34.14 -1.45 1.28
N ASP A 48 33.36 -0.82 0.39
CA ASP A 48 33.52 0.59 0.05
C ASP A 48 32.75 1.50 1.01
N PHE A 49 31.96 0.93 1.93
CA PHE A 49 31.19 1.65 2.94
C PHE A 49 31.60 1.30 4.36
N GLU A 50 31.58 2.31 5.23
CA GLU A 50 31.69 2.16 6.68
C GLU A 50 30.50 2.87 7.36
N PHE A 51 29.85 2.20 8.32
CA PHE A 51 28.73 2.76 9.08
C PHE A 51 29.11 3.04 10.52
N LYS A 52 28.75 4.22 11.02
CA LYS A 52 29.05 4.60 12.40
C LYS A 52 27.90 5.38 13.05
N ILE A 53 27.36 4.81 14.13
CA ILE A 53 26.41 5.51 15.00
C ILE A 53 27.15 6.56 15.83
N ARG A 54 26.58 7.77 15.94
CA ARG A 54 27.12 8.88 16.73
C ARG A 54 26.04 9.64 17.49
N GLY A 55 26.40 10.23 18.63
CA GLY A 55 25.47 11.03 19.44
C GLY A 55 24.42 10.18 20.16
N ASN A 56 23.48 10.86 20.82
CA ASN A 56 22.36 10.23 21.51
C ASN A 56 21.11 10.37 20.65
N HIS A 57 20.32 9.31 20.58
CA HIS A 57 19.05 9.28 19.87
C HIS A 57 17.98 8.64 20.76
N THR A 58 16.86 9.34 20.91
CA THR A 58 15.66 8.84 21.59
C THR A 58 14.57 8.69 20.54
N LEU A 59 14.22 7.43 20.27
CA LEU A 59 13.23 7.05 19.28
C LEU A 59 11.91 7.82 19.48
N GLY A 60 11.42 8.46 18.43
CA GLY A 60 10.18 9.24 18.46
C GLY A 60 10.27 10.61 19.12
N ALA A 61 11.44 11.01 19.62
CA ALA A 61 11.65 12.31 20.26
C ALA A 61 12.78 13.12 19.63
N THR A 62 13.88 12.48 19.24
CA THR A 62 14.98 13.14 18.53
C THR A 62 14.84 12.94 17.03
N ASN A 63 15.08 14.01 16.26
CA ASN A 63 15.16 13.92 14.81
C ASN A 63 16.41 13.15 14.36
N ASP A 64 16.33 12.53 13.20
CA ASP A 64 17.42 11.79 12.60
C ASP A 64 18.39 12.74 11.89
N ASP A 65 19.70 12.52 12.04
CA ASP A 65 20.79 13.30 11.42
C ASP A 65 21.83 12.36 10.82
N TYR A 66 22.27 12.66 9.60
CA TYR A 66 23.34 11.93 8.93
C TYR A 66 24.44 12.84 8.37
N SER A 67 25.60 12.23 8.14
CA SER A 67 26.72 12.82 7.43
C SER A 67 27.42 11.76 6.60
N VAL A 68 27.60 12.01 5.30
CA VAL A 68 28.34 11.12 4.38
C VAL A 68 29.63 11.81 3.98
N SER A 69 30.75 11.14 4.23
CA SER A 69 32.10 11.65 3.91
C SER A 69 32.93 10.56 3.24
N GLN A 70 34.08 10.93 2.68
CA GLN A 70 35.05 9.99 2.17
C GLN A 70 36.31 10.02 3.03
N THR A 71 36.78 8.85 3.47
CA THR A 71 38.00 8.73 4.27
C THR A 71 39.24 8.93 3.39
N CYS A 72 40.41 9.11 4.01
CA CYS A 72 41.67 9.23 3.30
C CYS A 72 42.06 7.96 2.49
N THR A 73 41.44 6.81 2.79
CA THR A 73 41.62 5.54 2.07
C THR A 73 40.60 5.34 0.95
N GLY A 74 39.68 6.28 0.74
CA GLY A 74 38.68 6.24 -0.33
C GLY A 74 37.34 5.61 0.07
N VAL A 75 37.21 5.08 1.29
CA VAL A 75 35.97 4.46 1.82
C VAL A 75 34.93 5.55 2.09
N ILE A 76 33.66 5.27 1.75
CA ILE A 76 32.52 6.14 2.04
C ILE A 76 32.06 5.89 3.47
N LEU A 77 32.34 6.85 4.35
CA LEU A 77 31.92 6.82 5.75
C LEU A 77 30.54 7.47 5.89
N VAL A 78 29.55 6.68 6.28
CA VAL A 78 28.20 7.11 6.61
C VAL A 78 28.07 7.15 8.14
N GLU A 79 27.92 8.35 8.69
CA GLU A 79 27.66 8.56 10.11
C GLU A 79 26.23 9.04 10.34
N GLY A 80 25.61 8.66 11.46
CA GLY A 80 24.28 9.13 11.83
C GLY A 80 23.91 8.79 13.27
N ASN A 81 22.85 9.40 13.79
CA ASN A 81 22.40 9.16 15.17
C ASN A 81 21.45 7.96 15.33
N SER A 82 20.94 7.40 14.24
CA SER A 82 20.14 6.18 14.22
C SER A 82 20.43 5.33 12.98
N LEU A 83 19.92 4.10 12.95
CA LEU A 83 19.97 3.26 11.75
C LEU A 83 19.18 3.87 10.58
N SER A 84 18.06 4.55 10.84
CA SER A 84 17.29 5.22 9.79
C SER A 84 18.06 6.39 9.18
N ALA A 85 18.79 7.15 10.01
CA ALA A 85 19.66 8.22 9.55
C ALA A 85 20.80 7.67 8.66
N LEU A 86 21.44 6.58 9.09
CA LEU A 86 22.47 5.90 8.30
C LEU A 86 21.94 5.40 6.95
N ALA A 87 20.77 4.75 6.94
CA ALA A 87 20.15 4.26 5.70
C ALA A 87 19.78 5.40 4.75
N THR A 88 19.26 6.51 5.28
CA THR A 88 18.95 7.71 4.48
C THR A 88 20.21 8.35 3.92
N GLY A 89 21.27 8.49 4.73
CA GLY A 89 22.57 8.98 4.26
C GLY A 89 23.16 8.12 3.15
N LEU A 90 23.05 6.79 3.30
CA LEU A 90 23.43 5.84 2.26
C LEU A 90 22.63 6.07 0.96
N ARG A 91 21.30 6.18 1.04
CA ARG A 91 20.47 6.47 -0.13
C ARG A 91 20.84 7.82 -0.76
N LYS A 92 21.12 8.86 0.02
CA LYS A 92 21.54 10.16 -0.51
C LYS A 92 22.84 10.08 -1.31
N TYR A 93 23.77 9.23 -0.88
CA TYR A 93 24.93 8.92 -1.71
C TYR A 93 24.53 8.22 -3.03
N PHE A 94 23.63 7.23 -2.97
CA PHE A 94 23.13 6.54 -4.16
C PHE A 94 22.44 7.49 -5.15
N THR A 95 21.57 8.39 -4.68
CA THR A 95 20.79 9.27 -5.55
C THR A 95 21.59 10.46 -6.07
N ASP A 96 22.36 11.12 -5.20
CA ASP A 96 22.96 12.42 -5.52
C ASP A 96 24.32 12.26 -6.19
N ILE A 97 25.03 11.16 -5.91
CA ILE A 97 26.39 10.91 -6.42
C ILE A 97 26.40 9.80 -7.46
N LEU A 98 25.70 8.69 -7.21
CA LEU A 98 25.71 7.53 -8.14
C LEU A 98 24.54 7.55 -9.14
N HIS A 99 23.53 8.39 -8.91
CA HIS A 99 22.30 8.50 -9.69
C HIS A 99 21.56 7.17 -9.87
N VAL A 100 21.52 6.34 -8.82
CA VAL A 100 20.78 5.07 -8.78
C VAL A 100 19.88 5.01 -7.55
N ASP A 101 18.82 4.23 -7.62
CA ASP A 101 17.86 4.07 -6.52
C ASP A 101 17.17 2.69 -6.55
N ILE A 102 16.22 2.51 -5.63
CA ILE A 102 15.36 1.34 -5.49
C ILE A 102 13.88 1.73 -5.64
N TRP A 103 13.10 0.91 -6.34
CA TRP A 103 11.71 1.17 -6.70
C TRP A 103 10.86 -0.10 -6.53
N TRP A 104 9.54 0.05 -6.32
CA TRP A 104 8.64 -1.09 -6.14
C TRP A 104 8.55 -2.00 -7.38
N TYR A 105 8.26 -1.43 -8.55
CA TYR A 105 7.97 -2.23 -9.75
C TYR A 105 9.24 -2.60 -10.52
N ILE A 106 10.05 -1.61 -10.88
CA ILE A 106 11.28 -1.86 -11.64
C ILE A 106 12.41 -2.48 -10.79
N GLY A 107 12.19 -2.61 -9.49
CA GLY A 107 13.11 -3.16 -8.53
C GLY A 107 14.32 -2.26 -8.31
N LEU A 108 15.51 -2.86 -8.32
CA LEU A 108 16.75 -2.22 -7.92
C LEU A 108 17.63 -1.83 -9.12
N GLN A 109 18.00 -0.56 -9.21
CA GLN A 109 18.96 -0.06 -10.20
C GLN A 109 20.38 0.13 -9.63
N LEU A 110 20.62 -0.21 -8.35
CA LEU A 110 21.95 -0.03 -7.74
C LEU A 110 23.07 -0.83 -8.42
N HIS A 111 22.73 -1.92 -9.13
CA HIS A 111 23.69 -2.68 -9.92
C HIS A 111 24.28 -1.89 -11.09
N LEU A 112 23.68 -0.75 -11.47
CA LEU A 112 24.20 0.20 -12.45
C LEU A 112 25.23 1.17 -11.88
N ALA A 113 25.48 1.13 -10.56
CA ALA A 113 26.52 1.91 -9.92
C ALA A 113 27.90 1.65 -10.57
N PRO A 114 28.77 2.67 -10.67
CA PRO A 114 30.08 2.51 -11.27
C PRO A 114 30.95 1.58 -10.43
N LYS A 115 31.75 0.75 -11.10
CA LYS A 115 32.68 -0.19 -10.45
C LYS A 115 33.67 0.50 -9.50
N GLU A 116 34.03 1.74 -9.79
CA GLU A 116 34.81 2.60 -8.90
C GLU A 116 33.99 3.85 -8.62
N PHE A 117 33.82 4.16 -7.34
CA PHE A 117 33.03 5.31 -6.94
C PHE A 117 33.75 6.64 -7.22
N PRO A 118 33.01 7.66 -7.68
CA PRO A 118 33.58 8.99 -7.85
C PRO A 118 33.99 9.57 -6.50
N PRO A 119 35.06 10.39 -6.45
CA PRO A 119 35.47 11.05 -5.22
C PRO A 119 34.38 12.01 -4.72
N LEU A 120 34.20 12.07 -3.40
CA LEU A 120 33.22 12.95 -2.80
C LEU A 120 33.83 14.34 -2.58
N ASN A 121 33.38 15.33 -3.36
CA ASN A 121 33.90 16.70 -3.32
C ASN A 121 33.57 17.45 -2.01
N SER A 122 32.49 17.07 -1.34
CA SER A 122 32.03 17.69 -0.09
C SER A 122 31.21 16.71 0.74
N THR A 123 31.30 16.82 2.07
CA THR A 123 30.47 16.02 2.98
C THR A 123 28.99 16.31 2.76
N LEU A 124 28.20 15.27 2.49
CA LEU A 124 26.73 15.36 2.46
C LEU A 124 26.20 15.38 3.89
N ARG A 125 25.22 16.22 4.20
CA ARG A 125 24.59 16.32 5.52
C ARG A 125 23.10 16.52 5.36
N GLY A 126 22.32 15.97 6.29
CA GLY A 126 20.89 16.20 6.35
C GLY A 126 20.33 15.80 7.69
N SER A 127 19.22 16.44 8.06
CA SER A 127 18.48 16.13 9.28
C SER A 127 16.99 16.14 9.00
N SER A 128 16.24 15.20 9.59
CA SER A 128 14.79 15.18 9.44
C SER A 128 14.15 16.34 10.21
N ILE A 129 13.00 16.81 9.75
CA ILE A 129 12.23 17.85 10.46
C ILE A 129 11.34 17.24 11.56
N VAL A 130 11.04 15.94 11.44
CA VAL A 130 10.20 15.18 12.37
C VAL A 130 10.92 13.89 12.84
N PRO A 131 10.59 13.38 14.04
CA PRO A 131 11.17 12.14 14.54
C PRO A 131 10.57 10.89 13.87
N TRP A 132 9.33 10.93 13.37
CA TRP A 132 8.69 9.79 12.72
C TRP A 132 8.49 9.96 11.22
N ARG A 133 8.87 8.93 10.45
CA ARG A 133 8.39 8.75 9.07
C ARG A 133 7.66 7.41 8.98
N TYR A 134 6.37 7.48 8.71
CA TYR A 134 5.43 6.38 8.81
C TYR A 134 5.11 5.74 7.44
N HIS A 135 4.79 4.45 7.43
CA HIS A 135 4.38 3.75 6.21
C HIS A 135 3.31 2.66 6.44
N PHE A 136 2.44 2.56 5.43
CA PHE A 136 1.31 1.67 5.20
C PHE A 136 -0.05 2.13 5.74
N ASN A 137 -1.09 1.75 5.01
CA ASN A 137 -2.43 1.61 5.53
C ASN A 137 -2.63 0.17 6.04
N THR A 138 -3.57 -0.01 6.95
CA THR A 138 -4.08 -1.32 7.34
C THR A 138 -4.68 -2.07 6.14
N VAL A 139 -5.34 -1.39 5.21
CA VAL A 139 -5.90 -2.03 4.00
C VAL A 139 -4.86 -2.35 2.91
N THR A 140 -3.63 -1.81 2.99
CA THR A 140 -2.52 -2.23 2.12
C THR A 140 -2.22 -3.71 2.24
N PHE A 141 -2.48 -4.29 3.42
CA PHE A 141 -2.32 -5.71 3.68
C PHE A 141 -3.31 -6.61 2.91
N SER A 142 -4.32 -6.00 2.29
CA SER A 142 -5.31 -6.68 1.43
C SER A 142 -5.09 -6.34 -0.05
N TYR A 143 -5.02 -5.06 -0.42
CA TYR A 143 -4.94 -4.66 -1.83
C TYR A 143 -3.55 -4.80 -2.46
N THR A 144 -2.52 -5.05 -1.65
CA THR A 144 -1.15 -5.17 -2.17
C THR A 144 -0.46 -6.40 -1.59
N THR A 145 -0.42 -6.55 -0.26
CA THR A 145 0.46 -7.56 0.35
C THR A 145 -0.21 -8.91 0.61
N ALA A 146 -1.49 -9.11 0.24
CA ALA A 146 -2.26 -10.31 0.60
C ALA A 146 -1.59 -11.62 0.15
N PHE A 147 -0.86 -11.57 -0.96
CA PHE A 147 -0.19 -12.73 -1.56
C PHE A 147 1.33 -12.56 -1.68
N TRP A 148 1.90 -11.59 -0.97
CA TRP A 148 3.34 -11.34 -1.00
C TRP A 148 4.14 -12.49 -0.39
N THR A 149 5.23 -12.81 -1.06
CA THR A 149 6.26 -13.71 -0.57
C THR A 149 7.23 -12.98 0.35
N TRP A 150 8.20 -13.72 0.91
CA TRP A 150 9.30 -13.07 1.63
C TRP A 150 10.13 -12.14 0.74
N ASP A 151 10.31 -12.47 -0.54
CA ASP A 151 11.20 -11.69 -1.41
C ASP A 151 10.57 -10.31 -1.72
N ASP A 152 9.24 -10.26 -1.84
CA ASP A 152 8.48 -9.01 -1.95
C ASP A 152 8.64 -8.16 -0.68
N TRP A 153 8.46 -8.77 0.50
CA TRP A 153 8.65 -8.10 1.79
C TRP A 153 10.09 -7.65 2.01
N GLU A 154 11.08 -8.45 1.62
CA GLU A 154 12.49 -8.10 1.74
C GLU A 154 12.84 -6.90 0.85
N LEU A 155 12.31 -6.83 -0.38
CA LEU A 155 12.45 -5.66 -1.24
C LEU A 155 11.79 -4.42 -0.63
N GLN A 156 10.55 -4.57 -0.16
CA GLN A 156 9.79 -3.48 0.46
C GLN A 156 10.49 -2.92 1.70
N LEU A 157 11.00 -3.78 2.59
CA LEU A 157 11.69 -3.34 3.80
C LEU A 157 13.03 -2.64 3.49
N ASP A 158 13.76 -3.10 2.48
CA ASP A 158 14.97 -2.42 2.01
C ASP A 158 14.63 -1.05 1.40
N TRP A 159 13.55 -0.96 0.61
CA TRP A 159 13.03 0.31 0.08
C TRP A 159 12.65 1.27 1.22
N MET A 160 11.89 0.79 2.21
CA MET A 160 11.46 1.60 3.37
C MET A 160 12.64 2.15 4.15
N SER A 161 13.64 1.31 4.45
CA SER A 161 14.83 1.71 5.18
C SER A 161 15.62 2.80 4.45
N LEU A 162 15.88 2.61 3.15
CA LEU A 162 16.61 3.58 2.34
C LEU A 162 15.86 4.92 2.20
N HIS A 163 14.53 4.90 2.20
CA HIS A 163 13.68 6.10 2.15
C HIS A 163 13.41 6.73 3.52
N GLY A 164 14.16 6.31 4.55
CA GLY A 164 14.14 6.94 5.86
C GLY A 164 12.86 6.67 6.67
N ILE A 165 12.04 5.69 6.29
CA ILE A 165 10.93 5.22 7.10
C ILE A 165 11.50 4.54 8.35
N ASN A 166 10.99 4.94 9.51
CA ASN A 166 11.41 4.39 10.80
C ASN A 166 10.23 3.94 11.67
N LEU A 167 9.00 4.04 11.17
CA LEU A 167 7.77 3.55 11.82
C LEU A 167 6.87 2.91 10.77
N SER A 168 6.39 1.69 10.98
CA SER A 168 5.46 1.07 10.02
C SER A 168 4.64 -0.05 10.64
N LEU A 169 3.45 -0.29 10.08
CA LEU A 169 2.60 -1.41 10.44
C LEU A 169 3.30 -2.75 10.21
N ALA A 170 3.18 -3.65 11.19
CA ALA A 170 3.61 -5.02 11.09
C ALA A 170 2.38 -5.91 11.38
N TRP A 171 1.56 -6.11 10.36
CA TRP A 171 0.18 -6.63 10.50
C TRP A 171 -0.03 -8.04 9.93
N VAL A 172 0.99 -8.64 9.30
CA VAL A 172 0.90 -9.99 8.72
C VAL A 172 0.68 -11.03 9.83
N GLY A 173 -0.19 -12.01 9.59
CA GLY A 173 -0.43 -13.12 10.52
C GLY A 173 -1.17 -12.74 11.81
N TYR A 174 -1.89 -11.61 11.85
CA TYR A 174 -2.77 -11.23 12.96
C TYR A 174 -3.68 -12.38 13.41
N GLU A 175 -4.22 -13.13 12.44
CA GLU A 175 -5.17 -14.22 12.64
C GLU A 175 -4.62 -15.29 13.58
N LYS A 176 -3.30 -15.55 13.54
CA LYS A 176 -2.65 -16.53 14.42
C LYS A 176 -2.76 -16.12 15.89
N THR A 177 -2.49 -14.86 16.19
CA THR A 177 -2.54 -14.35 17.57
C THR A 177 -3.97 -14.33 18.09
N LEU A 178 -4.95 -13.95 17.25
CA LEU A 178 -6.36 -13.97 17.62
C LEU A 178 -6.88 -15.41 17.81
N LEU A 179 -6.54 -16.33 16.89
CA LEU A 179 -6.85 -17.76 17.01
C LEU A 179 -6.31 -18.35 18.31
N SER A 180 -5.01 -18.18 18.59
CA SER A 180 -4.39 -18.65 19.84
C SER A 180 -5.09 -18.08 21.07
N THR A 181 -5.45 -16.79 21.04
CA THR A 181 -6.15 -16.11 22.14
C THR A 181 -7.53 -16.71 22.38
N LEU A 182 -8.36 -16.86 21.34
CA LEU A 182 -9.72 -17.36 21.47
C LEU A 182 -9.78 -18.85 21.86
N LEU A 183 -8.80 -19.66 21.42
CA LEU A 183 -8.68 -21.05 21.85
C LEU A 183 -8.50 -21.17 23.38
N THR A 184 -7.85 -20.19 24.04
CA THR A 184 -7.70 -20.22 25.52
C THR A 184 -9.03 -20.08 26.28
N LEU A 185 -10.08 -19.58 25.63
CA LEU A 185 -11.42 -19.49 26.20
C LEU A 185 -12.26 -20.76 25.98
N GLY A 186 -11.78 -21.71 25.17
CA GLY A 186 -12.54 -22.93 24.85
C GLY A 186 -13.50 -22.77 23.65
N LEU A 187 -13.28 -21.77 22.79
CA LEU A 187 -13.83 -21.80 21.43
C LEU A 187 -13.14 -22.93 20.65
N THR A 188 -13.88 -23.60 19.78
CA THR A 188 -13.33 -24.59 18.87
C THR A 188 -12.68 -23.92 17.66
N THR A 189 -11.73 -24.60 17.03
CA THR A 189 -11.10 -24.11 15.80
C THR A 189 -12.13 -23.79 14.71
N THR A 190 -13.16 -24.61 14.55
CA THR A 190 -14.22 -24.39 13.55
C THR A 190 -15.02 -23.11 13.83
N GLU A 191 -15.37 -22.84 15.09
CA GLU A 191 -16.08 -21.61 15.48
C GLU A 191 -15.24 -20.34 15.20
N ILE A 192 -13.91 -20.45 15.29
CA ILE A 192 -13.00 -19.33 15.03
C ILE A 192 -12.77 -19.16 13.52
N LEU A 193 -12.54 -20.26 12.79
CA LEU A 193 -12.31 -20.20 11.35
C LEU A 193 -13.52 -19.70 10.56
N SER A 194 -14.75 -19.89 11.07
CA SER A 194 -15.94 -19.31 10.45
C SER A 194 -16.02 -17.78 10.58
N PHE A 195 -15.22 -17.16 11.45
CA PHE A 195 -15.17 -15.72 11.62
C PHE A 195 -14.19 -15.03 10.69
N PHE A 196 -13.08 -15.70 10.34
CA PHE A 196 -12.09 -15.13 9.44
C PHE A 196 -12.60 -15.06 8.00
N SER A 197 -12.21 -13.98 7.31
CA SER A 197 -12.46 -13.81 5.87
C SER A 197 -11.45 -14.56 5.01
N GLY A 198 -11.58 -14.45 3.69
CA GLY A 198 -10.56 -14.97 2.78
C GLY A 198 -9.28 -14.12 2.81
N PRO A 199 -8.17 -14.62 2.23
CA PRO A 199 -6.85 -13.99 2.37
C PRO A 199 -6.80 -12.55 1.84
N ALA A 200 -7.57 -12.23 0.79
CA ALA A 200 -7.62 -10.90 0.20
C ALA A 200 -8.48 -9.89 1.00
N PHE A 201 -9.20 -10.31 2.05
CA PHE A 201 -10.18 -9.47 2.74
C PHE A 201 -9.90 -9.31 4.25
N GLN A 202 -8.72 -9.72 4.71
CA GLN A 202 -8.40 -9.73 6.14
C GLN A 202 -8.36 -8.34 6.77
N ALA A 203 -8.00 -7.29 6.04
CA ALA A 203 -7.96 -5.94 6.61
C ALA A 203 -9.34 -5.49 7.13
N TRP A 204 -10.39 -5.66 6.34
CA TRP A 204 -11.77 -5.32 6.74
C TRP A 204 -12.32 -6.26 7.82
N ASN A 205 -11.86 -7.51 7.88
CA ASN A 205 -12.21 -8.39 8.99
C ASN A 205 -11.56 -7.96 10.32
N ARG A 206 -10.30 -7.52 10.29
CA ARG A 206 -9.60 -7.01 11.48
C ARG A 206 -10.24 -5.75 12.05
N PHE A 207 -10.82 -4.93 11.18
CA PHE A 207 -11.61 -3.75 11.54
C PHE A 207 -13.04 -4.06 11.98
N GLY A 208 -13.49 -5.31 11.87
CA GLY A 208 -14.87 -5.69 12.18
C GLY A 208 -15.91 -5.14 11.21
N ASN A 209 -15.51 -4.75 9.99
CA ASN A 209 -16.46 -4.34 8.94
C ASN A 209 -17.14 -5.57 8.32
N ILE A 210 -16.38 -6.66 8.18
CA ILE A 210 -16.85 -7.93 7.62
C ILE A 210 -16.44 -9.11 8.51
N GLN A 211 -17.18 -10.20 8.42
CA GLN A 211 -16.84 -11.50 9.00
C GLN A 211 -17.09 -12.61 8.01
N GLY A 212 -16.53 -13.78 8.28
CA GLY A 212 -16.71 -14.96 7.44
C GLY A 212 -16.11 -14.79 6.04
N SER A 213 -16.18 -15.87 5.27
CA SER A 213 -15.48 -15.99 3.99
C SER A 213 -16.44 -16.47 2.91
N TRP A 214 -16.22 -16.00 1.67
CA TRP A 214 -16.93 -16.43 0.47
C TRP A 214 -15.94 -17.05 -0.53
N GLY A 215 -16.42 -18.02 -1.31
CA GLY A 215 -15.60 -18.84 -2.21
C GLY A 215 -14.79 -19.96 -1.53
N GLY A 216 -14.76 -20.04 -0.19
CA GLY A 216 -14.04 -21.08 0.56
C GLY A 216 -13.81 -20.71 2.03
N THR A 217 -13.02 -21.53 2.74
CA THR A 217 -12.64 -21.32 4.15
C THR A 217 -11.14 -21.14 4.27
N LEU A 218 -10.71 -20.20 5.10
CA LEU A 218 -9.30 -19.92 5.34
C LEU A 218 -8.59 -21.14 5.95
N PRO A 219 -7.53 -21.69 5.31
CA PRO A 219 -6.81 -22.84 5.86
C PRO A 219 -5.98 -22.47 7.10
N LEU A 220 -5.95 -23.35 8.10
CA LEU A 220 -5.05 -23.18 9.26
C LEU A 220 -3.57 -23.11 8.86
N SER A 221 -3.16 -23.87 7.85
CA SER A 221 -1.78 -23.84 7.34
C SER A 221 -1.39 -22.45 6.84
N TRP A 222 -2.31 -21.74 6.17
CA TRP A 222 -2.07 -20.37 5.76
C TRP A 222 -1.86 -19.44 6.98
N ILE A 223 -2.68 -19.59 8.03
CA ILE A 223 -2.53 -18.81 9.27
C ILE A 223 -1.14 -19.03 9.90
N GLU A 224 -0.66 -20.27 9.91
CA GLU A 224 0.70 -20.58 10.41
C GLU A 224 1.80 -20.01 9.50
N GLU A 225 1.66 -20.12 8.18
CA GLU A 225 2.64 -19.60 7.21
C GLU A 225 2.76 -18.07 7.29
N GLN A 226 1.63 -17.35 7.40
CA GLN A 226 1.62 -15.90 7.60
C GLN A 226 2.28 -15.50 8.93
N HIS A 227 2.07 -16.28 10.00
CA HIS A 227 2.77 -16.07 11.27
C HIS A 227 4.29 -16.24 11.14
N LEU A 228 4.75 -17.26 10.41
CA LEU A 228 6.17 -17.47 10.15
C LEU A 228 6.76 -16.35 9.27
N LEU A 229 6.01 -15.87 8.29
CA LEU A 229 6.38 -14.72 7.47
C LEU A 229 6.54 -13.46 8.33
N GLN A 230 5.58 -13.19 9.22
CA GLN A 230 5.63 -12.04 10.13
C GLN A 230 6.84 -12.06 11.06
N LYS A 231 7.26 -13.24 11.54
CA LYS A 231 8.51 -13.36 12.32
C LYS A 231 9.73 -12.87 11.53
N LYS A 232 9.79 -13.14 10.23
CA LYS A 232 10.87 -12.64 9.36
C LYS A 232 10.75 -11.13 9.13
N ILE A 233 9.54 -10.63 8.90
CA ILE A 233 9.26 -9.20 8.69
C ILE A 233 9.69 -8.39 9.91
N VAL A 234 9.17 -8.71 11.11
CA VAL A 234 9.49 -7.96 12.34
C VAL A 234 10.98 -7.98 12.63
N LYS A 235 11.64 -9.13 12.46
CA LYS A 235 13.09 -9.23 12.64
C LYS A 235 13.83 -8.27 11.70
N ARG A 236 13.48 -8.24 10.42
CA ARG A 236 14.10 -7.37 9.42
C ARG A 236 13.81 -5.89 9.67
N MET A 237 12.61 -5.54 10.13
CA MET A 237 12.28 -4.18 10.53
C MET A 237 13.24 -3.68 11.61
N VAL A 238 13.44 -4.46 12.69
CA VAL A 238 14.37 -4.12 13.77
C VAL A 238 15.82 -4.02 13.26
N GLU A 239 16.26 -4.96 12.43
CA GLU A 239 17.61 -4.94 11.81
C GLU A 239 17.87 -3.66 10.99
N LEU A 240 16.82 -3.11 10.36
CA LEU A 240 16.89 -1.91 9.52
C LEU A 240 16.54 -0.61 10.25
N GLY A 241 16.29 -0.67 11.57
CA GLY A 241 15.91 0.51 12.35
C GLY A 241 14.48 1.00 12.15
N ILE A 242 13.58 0.13 11.68
CA ILE A 242 12.16 0.41 11.53
C ILE A 242 11.45 -0.13 12.77
N THR A 243 10.76 0.74 13.50
CA THR A 243 9.92 0.36 14.63
C THR A 243 8.63 -0.28 14.12
N PRO A 244 8.38 -1.57 14.44
CA PRO A 244 7.13 -2.21 14.08
C PRO A 244 5.98 -1.67 14.94
N VAL A 245 4.88 -1.28 14.31
CA VAL A 245 3.61 -1.06 14.98
C VAL A 245 2.85 -2.37 14.94
N LEU A 246 2.71 -3.00 16.11
CA LEU A 246 2.06 -4.31 16.21
C LEU A 246 0.55 -4.16 16.50
N PRO A 247 -0.31 -5.08 16.03
CA PRO A 247 -1.73 -5.02 16.34
C PRO A 247 -2.02 -5.28 17.81
N ALA A 248 -3.19 -4.84 18.28
CA ALA A 248 -3.75 -5.22 19.58
C ALA A 248 -5.14 -5.86 19.40
N PHE A 249 -5.71 -6.40 20.48
CA PHE A 249 -7.05 -7.00 20.45
C PHE A 249 -8.11 -5.90 20.33
N THR A 250 -8.85 -5.89 19.22
CA THR A 250 -9.79 -4.80 18.89
C THR A 250 -11.13 -4.93 19.61
N GLY A 251 -11.49 -6.13 20.06
CA GLY A 251 -12.80 -6.46 20.63
C GLY A 251 -13.72 -7.19 19.66
N PHE A 252 -13.40 -7.24 18.36
CA PHE A 252 -14.15 -8.04 17.40
C PHE A 252 -13.85 -9.53 17.58
N VAL A 253 -14.92 -10.33 17.65
CA VAL A 253 -14.88 -11.75 18.05
C VAL A 253 -15.95 -12.54 17.31
N PRO A 254 -15.80 -13.88 17.19
CA PRO A 254 -16.86 -14.73 16.66
C PRO A 254 -18.13 -14.66 17.53
N SER A 255 -19.31 -14.75 16.91
CA SER A 255 -20.61 -14.80 17.61
C SER A 255 -20.69 -15.95 18.64
N ALA A 256 -19.94 -17.03 18.42
CA ALA A 256 -19.79 -18.16 19.33
C ALA A 256 -19.27 -17.76 20.72
N LEU A 257 -18.63 -16.60 20.89
CA LEU A 257 -18.18 -16.14 22.20
C LEU A 257 -19.33 -16.05 23.22
N ARG A 258 -20.55 -15.69 22.78
CA ARG A 258 -21.74 -15.61 23.64
C ARG A 258 -22.07 -16.95 24.33
N ARG A 259 -21.67 -18.09 23.75
CA ARG A 259 -21.83 -19.43 24.33
C ARG A 259 -20.93 -19.63 25.55
N ILE A 260 -19.71 -19.12 25.48
CA ILE A 260 -18.67 -19.29 26.50
C ILE A 260 -18.75 -18.19 27.56
N ALA A 261 -19.10 -16.96 27.15
CA ALA A 261 -19.17 -15.78 28.00
C ALA A 261 -20.56 -15.11 27.92
N PRO A 262 -21.65 -15.78 28.37
CA PRO A 262 -23.02 -15.28 28.23
C PRO A 262 -23.30 -13.99 29.02
N ASN A 263 -22.49 -13.70 30.04
CA ASN A 263 -22.62 -12.51 30.89
C ASN A 263 -21.69 -11.37 30.47
N ALA A 264 -20.83 -11.57 29.48
CA ALA A 264 -19.96 -10.51 28.98
C ALA A 264 -20.79 -9.48 28.20
N ASN A 265 -20.39 -8.22 28.28
CA ASN A 265 -21.01 -7.12 27.55
C ASN A 265 -20.65 -7.21 26.06
N ILE A 266 -21.43 -7.99 25.33
CA ILE A 266 -21.26 -8.28 23.91
C ILE A 266 -22.42 -7.67 23.13
N ILE A 267 -22.10 -6.75 22.22
CA ILE A 267 -23.03 -6.14 21.27
C ILE A 267 -22.72 -6.64 19.86
N ASN A 268 -23.60 -6.34 18.90
CA ASN A 268 -23.21 -6.39 17.50
C ASN A 268 -22.74 -4.97 17.15
N GLY A 269 -21.47 -4.84 16.76
CA GLY A 269 -20.77 -3.55 16.67
C GLY A 269 -20.34 -3.14 15.26
N GLY A 270 -20.36 -4.06 14.29
CA GLY A 270 -19.92 -3.81 12.92
C GLY A 270 -21.06 -3.54 11.94
N ASP A 271 -21.79 -2.42 12.03
CA ASP A 271 -22.68 -2.03 10.92
C ASP A 271 -21.91 -1.17 9.91
N TRP A 272 -21.33 -1.83 8.90
CA TRP A 272 -20.71 -1.18 7.76
C TRP A 272 -21.75 -0.80 6.70
N GLY A 273 -22.65 0.10 7.09
CA GLY A 273 -23.65 0.70 6.19
C GLY A 273 -24.70 -0.26 5.62
N ASN A 274 -24.91 -1.42 6.23
CA ASN A 274 -25.77 -2.50 5.71
C ASN A 274 -25.44 -2.92 4.25
N ILE A 275 -24.17 -2.76 3.84
CA ILE A 275 -23.70 -3.12 2.51
C ILE A 275 -23.66 -4.65 2.34
N PHE A 276 -23.39 -5.37 3.44
CA PHE A 276 -23.25 -6.83 3.47
C PHE A 276 -24.43 -7.51 4.18
N PRO A 277 -24.79 -8.73 3.75
CA PRO A 277 -25.61 -9.62 4.56
C PRO A 277 -25.02 -9.85 5.96
N VAL A 278 -25.88 -10.09 6.96
CA VAL A 278 -25.48 -10.22 8.38
C VAL A 278 -24.49 -11.36 8.61
N GLU A 279 -24.54 -12.42 7.80
CA GLU A 279 -23.56 -13.51 7.85
C GLU A 279 -22.14 -13.06 7.46
N TYR A 280 -22.00 -11.93 6.78
CA TYR A 280 -20.73 -11.39 6.29
C TYR A 280 -20.33 -10.04 6.90
N SER A 281 -21.10 -9.51 7.85
CA SER A 281 -20.84 -8.25 8.57
C SER A 281 -21.54 -8.29 9.93
N ASN A 282 -21.86 -7.14 10.53
CA ASN A 282 -22.51 -7.05 11.85
C ASN A 282 -21.73 -7.79 12.95
N ASP A 283 -20.41 -7.60 12.92
CA ASP A 283 -19.45 -8.31 13.76
C ASP A 283 -19.81 -8.21 15.24
N THR A 284 -19.62 -9.33 15.94
CA THR A 284 -19.81 -9.38 17.38
C THR A 284 -18.65 -8.64 18.06
N PHE A 285 -18.98 -7.70 18.95
CA PHE A 285 -18.03 -6.80 19.58
C PHE A 285 -18.10 -6.90 21.11
N LEU A 286 -16.98 -7.29 21.73
CA LEU A 286 -16.77 -7.29 23.17
C LEU A 286 -16.40 -5.89 23.62
N TYR A 287 -17.23 -5.30 24.47
CA TYR A 287 -17.08 -3.92 24.88
C TYR A 287 -15.82 -3.70 25.76
N PRO A 288 -14.99 -2.66 25.51
CA PRO A 288 -13.71 -2.50 26.22
C PRO A 288 -13.77 -2.32 27.74
N THR A 289 -14.92 -1.95 28.29
CA THR A 289 -15.09 -1.84 29.75
C THR A 289 -15.45 -3.18 30.41
N ASP A 290 -15.67 -4.24 29.64
CA ASP A 290 -15.89 -5.59 30.17
C ASP A 290 -14.55 -6.19 30.66
N PRO A 291 -14.47 -6.79 31.86
CA PRO A 291 -13.23 -7.41 32.36
C PRO A 291 -12.65 -8.50 31.45
N LEU A 292 -13.50 -9.17 30.65
CA LEU A 292 -13.05 -10.15 29.67
C LEU A 292 -12.20 -9.51 28.56
N PHE A 293 -12.46 -8.24 28.20
CA PHE A 293 -11.68 -7.52 27.20
C PHE A 293 -10.22 -7.41 27.64
N THR A 294 -9.97 -6.92 28.86
CA THR A 294 -8.61 -6.82 29.41
C THR A 294 -7.94 -8.18 29.52
N THR A 295 -8.69 -9.22 29.89
CA THR A 295 -8.17 -10.58 29.95
C THR A 295 -7.69 -11.06 28.57
N LEU A 296 -8.48 -10.83 27.52
CA LEU A 296 -8.12 -11.20 26.15
C LEU A 296 -7.01 -10.34 25.57
N GLN A 297 -7.02 -9.03 25.86
CA GLN A 297 -5.94 -8.11 25.50
C GLN A 297 -4.60 -8.60 26.06
N HIS A 298 -4.55 -8.99 27.34
CA HIS A 298 -3.34 -9.52 27.97
C HIS A 298 -2.88 -10.82 27.33
N LYS A 299 -3.81 -11.74 27.02
CA LYS A 299 -3.48 -13.00 26.33
C LYS A 299 -2.93 -12.75 24.93
N PHE A 300 -3.58 -11.87 24.17
CA PHE A 300 -3.17 -11.49 22.83
C PHE A 300 -1.75 -10.90 22.83
N LEU A 301 -1.49 -9.91 23.69
CA LEU A 301 -0.18 -9.27 23.79
C LEU A 301 0.89 -10.20 24.37
N SER A 302 0.52 -11.13 25.24
CA SER A 302 1.46 -12.17 25.73
C SER A 302 1.92 -13.08 24.59
N PHE A 303 0.99 -13.61 23.78
CA PHE A 303 1.34 -14.42 22.62
C PHE A 303 2.15 -13.62 21.61
N GLN A 304 1.76 -12.38 21.33
CA GLN A 304 2.51 -11.51 20.44
C GLN A 304 3.95 -11.28 20.93
N SER A 305 4.13 -11.04 22.23
CA SER A 305 5.45 -10.87 22.86
C SER A 305 6.28 -12.15 22.81
N GLU A 306 5.66 -13.32 22.98
CA GLU A 306 6.32 -14.62 22.81
C GLU A 306 6.77 -14.84 21.36
N TYR A 307 5.94 -14.41 20.40
CA TYR A 307 6.17 -14.62 18.98
C TYR A 307 7.27 -13.73 18.41
N TYR A 308 7.31 -12.46 18.81
CA TYR A 308 8.13 -11.44 18.17
C TYR A 308 9.14 -10.76 19.11
N GLY A 309 9.01 -10.96 20.43
CA GLY A 309 9.81 -10.28 21.44
C GLY A 309 9.30 -8.88 21.77
N ASN A 310 9.94 -8.22 22.74
CA ASN A 310 9.65 -6.84 23.11
C ASN A 310 10.34 -5.86 22.15
N VAL A 311 9.75 -5.68 20.98
CA VAL A 311 10.33 -4.90 19.85
C VAL A 311 9.71 -3.51 19.69
N THR A 312 8.62 -3.21 20.39
CA THR A 312 7.87 -1.96 20.28
C THR A 312 7.03 -1.72 21.52
N HIS A 313 6.68 -0.45 21.72
CA HIS A 313 5.64 -0.03 22.66
C HIS A 313 4.43 0.58 21.93
N ILE A 314 4.38 0.49 20.59
CA ILE A 314 3.36 1.14 19.75
C ILE A 314 2.42 0.07 19.20
N TYR A 315 1.15 0.18 19.57
CA TYR A 315 0.11 -0.79 19.20
C TYR A 315 -1.00 -0.13 18.39
N THR A 316 -1.35 -0.70 17.24
CA THR A 316 -2.51 -0.27 16.44
C THR A 316 -3.76 -1.02 16.86
N LEU A 317 -4.85 -0.28 17.02
CA LEU A 317 -6.16 -0.79 17.41
C LEU A 317 -7.23 0.17 16.93
N ASP A 318 -8.09 -0.27 16.02
CA ASP A 318 -9.13 0.57 15.42
C ASP A 318 -10.49 -0.15 15.51
N GLN A 319 -11.45 0.48 16.20
CA GLN A 319 -12.77 -0.10 16.51
C GLN A 319 -13.89 0.49 15.65
N TYR A 320 -13.72 1.73 15.21
CA TYR A 320 -14.77 2.50 14.54
C TYR A 320 -14.31 3.00 13.16
N ASN A 321 -13.43 2.24 12.50
CA ASN A 321 -13.09 2.47 11.11
C ASN A 321 -14.32 2.14 10.25
N GLU A 322 -15.07 3.17 9.86
CA GLU A 322 -16.34 3.07 9.12
C GLU A 322 -17.44 2.25 9.79
N ASN A 323 -17.27 1.91 11.07
CA ASN A 323 -18.30 1.29 11.90
C ASN A 323 -18.94 2.32 12.82
N ASN A 324 -20.26 2.28 12.93
CA ASN A 324 -21.01 3.17 13.80
C ASN A 324 -20.86 2.79 15.28
N PRO A 325 -20.44 3.70 16.17
CA PRO A 325 -20.50 3.45 17.60
C PRO A 325 -21.94 3.25 18.07
N ALA A 326 -22.15 2.39 19.08
CA ALA A 326 -23.51 2.06 19.54
C ALA A 326 -24.24 3.25 20.21
N SER A 327 -23.51 4.27 20.65
CA SER A 327 -24.06 5.54 21.12
C SER A 327 -23.12 6.70 20.76
N GLY A 328 -23.72 7.86 20.50
CA GLY A 328 -23.01 9.14 20.35
C GLY A 328 -22.87 9.93 21.65
N ASP A 329 -23.23 9.35 22.80
CA ASP A 329 -23.08 9.98 24.11
C ASP A 329 -21.59 10.15 24.46
N LEU A 330 -21.24 11.35 24.94
CA LEU A 330 -19.84 11.69 25.24
C LEU A 330 -19.23 10.76 26.30
N SER A 331 -20.01 10.36 27.30
CA SER A 331 -19.56 9.43 28.35
C SER A 331 -19.33 8.02 27.79
N TYR A 332 -20.18 7.56 26.86
CA TYR A 332 -20.00 6.28 26.19
C TYR A 332 -18.68 6.27 25.42
N LEU A 333 -18.48 7.23 24.51
CA LEU A 333 -17.27 7.31 23.68
C LEU A 333 -16.00 7.40 24.52
N ARG A 334 -16.01 8.24 25.57
CA ARG A 334 -14.89 8.35 26.51
C ARG A 334 -14.60 7.05 27.25
N ASN A 335 -15.63 6.30 27.63
CA ASN A 335 -15.46 5.05 28.37
C ASN A 335 -14.93 3.92 27.47
N VAL A 336 -15.31 3.87 26.20
CA VAL A 336 -14.75 2.91 25.22
C VAL A 336 -13.24 3.06 25.13
N SER A 337 -12.78 4.27 24.78
CA SER A 337 -11.35 4.55 24.61
C SER A 337 -10.59 4.47 25.93
N ARG A 338 -11.20 4.84 27.06
CA ARG A 338 -10.63 4.63 28.40
C ARG A 338 -10.38 3.16 28.70
N GLY A 339 -11.36 2.28 28.44
CA GLY A 339 -11.23 0.83 28.64
C GLY A 339 -10.12 0.24 27.77
N THR A 340 -10.08 0.62 26.49
CA THR A 340 -9.00 0.24 25.57
C THR A 340 -7.62 0.68 26.10
N TYR A 341 -7.48 1.95 26.46
CA TYR A 341 -6.23 2.49 27.01
C TYR A 341 -5.78 1.79 28.29
N GLU A 342 -6.68 1.58 29.26
CA GLU A 342 -6.36 0.92 30.52
C GLU A 342 -5.96 -0.55 30.31
N SER A 343 -6.59 -1.24 29.35
CA SER A 343 -6.24 -2.61 29.01
C SER A 343 -4.82 -2.73 28.43
N LEU A 344 -4.38 -1.77 27.59
CA LEU A 344 -3.02 -1.71 27.05
C LEU A 344 -2.00 -1.35 28.13
N GLN A 345 -2.26 -0.27 28.88
CA GLN A 345 -1.35 0.23 29.92
C GLN A 345 -1.14 -0.74 31.08
N SER A 346 -2.14 -1.57 31.39
CA SER A 346 -2.02 -2.60 32.43
C SER A 346 -1.12 -3.77 32.01
N PHE A 347 -0.87 -3.96 30.71
CA PHE A 347 0.12 -4.92 30.20
C PHE A 347 1.48 -4.26 29.98
N ASP A 348 1.50 -3.13 29.29
CA ASP A 348 2.69 -2.35 28.96
C ASP A 348 2.52 -0.89 29.41
N PRO A 349 3.15 -0.46 30.52
CA PRO A 349 3.04 0.91 31.03
C PRO A 349 3.55 1.99 30.06
N CYS A 350 4.33 1.61 29.05
CA CYS A 350 4.85 2.49 28.01
C CYS A 350 4.01 2.44 26.73
N ALA A 351 2.90 1.68 26.70
CA ALA A 351 2.09 1.51 25.51
C ALA A 351 1.58 2.84 24.94
N VAL A 352 1.83 3.03 23.65
CA VAL A 352 1.28 4.08 22.80
C VAL A 352 0.24 3.45 21.89
N TRP A 353 -0.99 3.92 21.99
CA TRP A 353 -2.06 3.52 21.09
C TRP A 353 -2.00 4.34 19.80
N MET A 354 -1.62 3.70 18.69
CA MET A 354 -1.74 4.28 17.36
C MET A 354 -3.17 4.14 16.83
N LEU A 355 -3.82 5.26 16.52
CA LEU A 355 -5.19 5.36 16.02
C LEU A 355 -5.21 5.96 14.61
N GLN A 356 -5.94 5.35 13.68
CA GLN A 356 -6.23 5.97 12.38
C GLN A 356 -7.28 7.07 12.57
N GLY A 357 -7.00 8.30 12.15
CA GLY A 357 -7.93 9.43 12.21
C GLY A 357 -9.09 9.35 11.20
N TRP A 358 -9.13 8.31 10.34
CA TRP A 358 -10.11 8.16 9.27
C TRP A 358 -11.56 8.21 9.73
N LEU A 359 -11.89 7.62 10.90
CA LEU A 359 -13.23 7.67 11.47
C LEU A 359 -13.80 9.10 11.54
N PHE A 360 -12.94 10.09 11.81
CA PHE A 360 -13.35 11.48 11.93
C PHE A 360 -13.74 12.03 10.55
N TYR A 361 -13.02 11.67 9.50
CA TYR A 361 -13.38 12.04 8.14
C TYR A 361 -14.62 11.28 7.63
N SER A 362 -14.57 9.94 7.62
CA SER A 362 -15.57 9.09 6.94
C SER A 362 -16.96 9.19 7.54
N LEU A 363 -17.06 9.38 8.85
CA LEU A 363 -18.32 9.56 9.57
C LEU A 363 -18.38 10.94 10.23
N SER A 364 -17.97 12.00 9.51
CA SER A 364 -17.89 13.37 10.03
C SER A 364 -19.20 13.94 10.57
N SER A 365 -20.35 13.48 10.07
CA SER A 365 -21.67 13.84 10.60
C SER A 365 -21.91 13.27 12.00
N PHE A 366 -21.34 12.10 12.30
CA PHE A 366 -21.35 11.52 13.64
C PHE A 366 -20.24 12.11 14.51
N TRP A 367 -19.01 12.21 14.01
CA TRP A 367 -17.84 12.66 14.77
C TRP A 367 -17.73 14.18 14.83
N THR A 368 -18.62 14.80 15.61
CA THR A 368 -18.53 16.22 15.98
C THR A 368 -17.31 16.48 16.87
N GLN A 369 -16.88 17.75 16.98
CA GLN A 369 -15.74 18.15 17.83
C GLN A 369 -15.88 17.61 19.26
N ASP A 370 -17.02 17.81 19.92
CA ASP A 370 -17.26 17.31 21.28
C ASP A 370 -17.12 15.79 21.39
N ARG A 371 -17.57 15.04 20.37
CA ARG A 371 -17.46 13.56 20.34
C ARG A 371 -16.04 13.11 20.12
N ILE A 372 -15.30 13.79 19.25
CA ILE A 372 -13.87 13.53 19.02
C ILE A 372 -13.09 13.78 20.31
N GLU A 373 -13.27 14.94 20.92
CA GLU A 373 -12.61 15.30 22.18
C GLU A 373 -12.94 14.30 23.29
N ALA A 374 -14.22 13.91 23.42
CA ALA A 374 -14.62 12.90 24.39
C ALA A 374 -13.95 11.55 24.15
N TYR A 375 -13.90 11.07 22.90
CA TYR A 375 -13.30 9.80 22.53
C TYR A 375 -11.79 9.82 22.77
N ILE A 376 -11.03 10.74 22.17
CA ILE A 376 -9.57 10.73 22.34
C ILE A 376 -9.15 11.16 23.76
N GLY A 377 -9.98 11.96 24.45
CA GLY A 377 -9.80 12.33 25.86
C GLY A 377 -10.01 11.16 26.85
N GLY A 378 -10.56 10.04 26.38
CA GLY A 378 -10.51 8.78 27.12
C GLY A 378 -9.08 8.27 27.33
N VAL A 379 -8.09 8.77 26.57
CA VAL A 379 -6.66 8.57 26.84
C VAL A 379 -6.12 9.80 27.59
N PRO A 380 -5.83 9.70 28.90
CA PRO A 380 -5.50 10.88 29.72
C PRO A 380 -4.10 11.44 29.46
N LYS A 381 -3.14 10.58 29.09
CA LYS A 381 -1.76 10.97 28.76
C LYS A 381 -1.69 11.26 27.27
N ASN A 382 -1.09 12.36 26.87
CA ASN A 382 -1.02 12.71 25.44
C ASN A 382 -0.03 11.80 24.72
N GLU A 383 1.11 11.53 25.35
CA GLU A 383 2.17 10.65 24.86
C GLU A 383 1.77 9.17 24.72
N SER A 384 0.65 8.74 25.33
CA SER A 384 0.16 7.36 25.22
C SER A 384 -0.77 7.12 24.02
N MET A 385 -0.91 8.09 23.12
CA MET A 385 -1.64 7.93 21.87
C MET A 385 -0.92 8.68 20.75
N LEU A 386 -0.95 8.09 19.55
CA LEU A 386 -0.37 8.64 18.34
C LEU A 386 -1.41 8.56 17.24
N ILE A 387 -1.82 9.71 16.70
CA ILE A 387 -2.90 9.76 15.71
C ILE A 387 -2.30 9.86 14.31
N LEU A 388 -2.74 8.99 13.41
CA LEU A 388 -2.47 9.15 11.98
C LEU A 388 -3.55 10.05 11.39
N ASP A 389 -3.24 11.30 11.04
CA ASP A 389 -4.16 12.10 10.24
C ASP A 389 -4.11 11.56 8.80
N LEU A 390 -5.01 10.63 8.52
CA LEU A 390 -4.77 9.60 7.50
C LEU A 390 -4.79 10.15 6.05
N PHE A 391 -5.45 11.28 5.83
CA PHE A 391 -5.73 11.88 4.51
C PHE A 391 -5.47 13.39 4.52
N SER A 392 -4.33 13.79 5.08
CA SER A 392 -4.00 15.20 5.33
C SER A 392 -3.74 16.00 4.07
N GLU A 393 -3.36 15.37 2.97
CA GLU A 393 -3.15 16.05 1.69
C GLU A 393 -4.46 16.62 1.13
N SER A 394 -5.59 15.90 1.30
CA SER A 394 -6.89 16.31 0.75
C SER A 394 -7.83 16.88 1.80
N PHE A 395 -8.02 16.16 2.91
CA PHE A 395 -8.98 16.52 3.95
C PHE A 395 -8.36 16.36 5.33
N PRO A 396 -7.45 17.27 5.72
CA PRO A 396 -6.82 17.23 7.04
C PRO A 396 -7.85 17.33 8.16
N GLN A 397 -7.69 16.48 9.17
CA GLN A 397 -8.53 16.52 10.37
C GLN A 397 -7.85 17.26 11.53
N TRP A 398 -6.53 17.49 11.45
CA TRP A 398 -5.77 18.17 12.50
C TRP A 398 -6.29 19.58 12.81
N GLU A 399 -6.70 20.36 11.80
CA GLU A 399 -7.23 21.73 11.99
C GLU A 399 -8.51 21.72 12.82
N ARG A 400 -9.53 20.97 12.37
CA ARG A 400 -10.85 20.99 13.00
C ARG A 400 -10.85 20.34 14.40
N THR A 401 -9.85 19.52 14.70
CA THR A 401 -9.69 18.88 16.01
C THR A 401 -8.77 19.66 16.94
N HIS A 402 -8.42 20.91 16.56
CA HIS A 402 -7.51 21.76 17.33
C HIS A 402 -6.20 21.05 17.67
N TYR A 403 -5.56 20.48 16.64
CA TYR A 403 -4.33 19.68 16.76
C TYR A 403 -4.52 18.48 17.69
N TYR A 404 -5.63 17.75 17.49
CA TYR A 404 -6.06 16.61 18.29
C TYR A 404 -5.97 16.84 19.80
N TYR A 405 -6.35 18.04 20.25
CA TYR A 405 -6.40 18.42 21.66
C TYR A 405 -5.09 18.13 22.42
N GLY A 406 -3.95 18.31 21.73
CA GLY A 406 -2.60 18.15 22.29
C GLY A 406 -2.00 16.75 22.16
N LYS A 407 -2.68 15.81 21.50
CA LYS A 407 -2.15 14.47 21.21
C LYS A 407 -1.11 14.55 20.06
N PRO A 408 0.00 13.81 20.13
CA PRO A 408 0.92 13.67 19.01
C PRO A 408 0.24 13.09 17.77
N TRP A 409 0.55 13.62 16.60
CA TRP A 409 -0.04 13.17 15.35
C TRP A 409 0.96 13.17 14.18
N ILE A 410 0.66 12.36 13.17
CA ILE A 410 1.46 12.20 11.95
C ILE A 410 0.61 12.68 10.77
N TRP A 411 1.14 13.63 10.00
CA TRP A 411 0.54 14.08 8.75
C TRP A 411 0.73 12.99 7.70
N CYS A 412 -0.35 12.45 7.13
CA CYS A 412 -0.24 11.35 6.18
C CYS A 412 -0.81 11.69 4.81
N GLN A 413 -0.16 11.18 3.77
CA GLN A 413 -0.66 11.14 2.41
C GLN A 413 -1.33 9.79 2.13
N LEU A 414 -2.64 9.79 1.90
CA LEU A 414 -3.40 8.60 1.52
C LEU A 414 -3.24 8.32 0.01
N ARG A 415 -3.64 9.30 -0.81
CA ARG A 415 -3.61 9.38 -2.28
C ARG A 415 -4.37 8.31 -3.04
N ASP A 416 -4.10 7.04 -2.74
CA ASP A 416 -4.56 5.88 -3.47
C ASP A 416 -5.62 5.12 -2.66
N TYR A 417 -6.73 4.82 -3.34
CA TYR A 417 -7.84 4.01 -2.85
C TYR A 417 -7.96 2.75 -3.70
N GLY A 418 -8.11 1.60 -3.06
CA GLY A 418 -8.25 0.30 -3.70
C GLY A 418 -7.03 -0.17 -4.53
N GLY A 419 -5.91 0.57 -4.57
CA GLY A 419 -4.84 0.33 -5.54
C GLY A 419 -5.21 0.75 -6.96
N THR A 420 -6.11 1.74 -7.12
CA THR A 420 -6.57 2.23 -8.43
C THR A 420 -5.42 2.86 -9.21
N LEU A 421 -5.29 2.51 -10.50
CA LEU A 421 -4.27 3.06 -11.39
C LEU A 421 -4.72 4.40 -11.98
N GLY A 422 -3.81 5.37 -12.05
CA GLY A 422 -4.05 6.68 -12.67
C GLY A 422 -2.89 7.63 -12.41
N LEU A 423 -2.53 8.49 -13.36
CA LEU A 423 -1.52 9.53 -13.13
C LEU A 423 -2.13 10.63 -12.25
N TYR A 424 -1.68 10.70 -11.00
CA TYR A 424 -2.26 11.60 -10.00
C TYR A 424 -1.26 12.02 -8.92
N GLY A 425 -1.33 13.27 -8.50
CA GLY A 425 -0.62 13.79 -7.34
C GLY A 425 -1.11 15.17 -6.90
N GLN A 426 -0.71 15.55 -5.69
CA GLN A 426 -0.98 16.86 -5.10
C GLN A 426 0.34 17.47 -4.59
N ILE A 427 1.25 17.77 -5.51
CA ILE A 427 2.59 18.28 -5.20
C ILE A 427 2.55 19.43 -4.19
N TYR A 428 1.68 20.43 -4.41
CA TYR A 428 1.58 21.57 -3.50
C TYR A 428 1.26 21.14 -2.06
N ASN A 429 0.30 20.23 -1.88
CA ASN A 429 -0.16 19.82 -0.56
C ASN A 429 0.93 19.03 0.20
N ILE A 430 1.65 18.15 -0.49
CA ILE A 430 2.70 17.31 0.13
C ILE A 430 4.04 18.05 0.31
N THR A 431 4.15 19.28 -0.19
CA THR A 431 5.34 20.13 -0.02
C THR A 431 5.02 21.39 0.80
N ASN A 432 4.26 22.32 0.24
CA ASN A 432 3.91 23.59 0.88
C ASN A 432 2.99 23.40 2.09
N SER A 433 1.81 22.80 1.91
CA SER A 433 0.81 22.68 3.00
C SER A 433 1.31 21.80 4.15
N LEU A 434 2.08 20.74 3.85
CA LEU A 434 2.78 19.95 4.86
C LEU A 434 3.66 20.81 5.77
N ILE A 435 4.49 21.67 5.17
CA ILE A 435 5.43 22.52 5.91
C ILE A 435 4.71 23.64 6.67
N GLU A 436 3.58 24.13 6.14
CA GLU A 436 2.68 25.03 6.86
C GLU A 436 2.12 24.35 8.12
N ALA A 437 1.55 23.15 8.00
CA ALA A 437 1.04 22.39 9.14
C ALA A 437 2.13 22.10 10.19
N PHE A 438 3.34 21.76 9.75
CA PHE A 438 4.49 21.54 10.63
C PHE A 438 4.87 22.80 11.42
N ARG A 439 4.78 23.99 10.80
CA ARG A 439 5.09 25.27 11.47
C ARG A 439 3.99 25.69 12.45
N GLU A 440 2.76 25.22 12.27
CA GLU A 440 1.62 25.55 13.12
C GLU A 440 1.46 24.63 14.34
N SER A 441 2.00 23.41 14.29
CA SER A 441 1.79 22.41 15.35
C SER A 441 3.09 21.84 15.91
N GLU A 442 3.37 22.13 17.18
CA GLU A 442 4.45 21.47 17.93
C GLU A 442 4.18 19.97 18.18
N ASN A 443 2.93 19.51 17.98
CA ASN A 443 2.51 18.12 18.18
C ASN A 443 2.46 17.30 16.88
N MET A 444 2.80 17.90 15.74
CA MET A 444 3.03 17.16 14.50
C MET A 444 4.40 16.47 14.58
N VAL A 445 4.39 15.19 14.95
CA VAL A 445 5.60 14.41 15.24
C VAL A 445 6.03 13.51 14.09
N GLY A 446 5.35 13.57 12.95
CA GLY A 446 5.71 12.73 11.82
C GLY A 446 5.07 13.11 10.49
N VAL A 447 5.61 12.46 9.45
CA VAL A 447 5.08 12.46 8.08
C VAL A 447 4.89 11.01 7.65
N GLY A 448 3.85 10.67 6.91
CA GLY A 448 3.55 9.26 6.59
C GLY A 448 2.92 9.02 5.23
N ASN A 449 3.14 7.83 4.67
CA ASN A 449 2.43 7.33 3.49
C ASN A 449 1.41 6.26 3.93
N THR A 450 0.14 6.48 3.61
CA THR A 450 -1.03 5.70 4.08
C THR A 450 -1.88 5.15 2.93
N MET A 451 -1.31 4.94 1.76
CA MET A 451 -2.01 4.41 0.59
C MET A 451 -2.76 3.10 0.83
N GLU A 452 -3.95 2.97 0.28
CA GLU A 452 -4.67 1.70 0.34
C GLU A 452 -3.99 0.61 -0.47
N GLY A 453 -3.40 0.94 -1.62
CA GLY A 453 -2.59 0.04 -2.41
C GLY A 453 -1.39 0.73 -3.05
N GLN A 454 -0.47 -0.08 -3.57
CA GLN A 454 0.60 0.40 -4.45
C GLN A 454 0.06 0.39 -5.90
N GLY A 455 -0.76 1.39 -6.25
CA GLY A 455 -1.35 1.57 -7.58
C GLY A 455 -0.54 2.51 -8.50
N GLY A 456 0.79 2.42 -8.52
CA GLY A 456 1.65 3.31 -9.32
C GLY A 456 2.10 4.60 -8.60
N ASN A 457 2.51 5.63 -9.35
CA ASN A 457 2.99 6.96 -8.90
C ASN A 457 4.00 6.96 -7.73
N GLY A 458 4.99 6.05 -7.76
CA GLY A 458 6.03 5.94 -6.73
C GLY A 458 6.74 7.26 -6.39
N LEU A 459 6.92 8.12 -7.41
CA LEU A 459 7.48 9.47 -7.29
C LEU A 459 6.80 10.32 -6.21
N MET A 460 5.47 10.25 -6.08
CA MET A 460 4.74 11.08 -5.13
C MET A 460 5.03 10.67 -3.68
N TYR A 461 5.14 9.36 -3.43
CA TYR A 461 5.48 8.84 -2.11
C TYR A 461 6.94 9.13 -1.74
N GLU A 462 7.84 9.14 -2.71
CA GLU A 462 9.23 9.57 -2.52
C GLU A 462 9.35 11.05 -2.21
N LEU A 463 8.60 11.90 -2.93
CA LEU A 463 8.62 13.34 -2.72
C LEU A 463 8.20 13.70 -1.30
N LEU A 464 7.14 13.07 -0.77
CA LEU A 464 6.73 13.27 0.63
C LEU A 464 7.82 12.87 1.62
N LEU A 465 8.44 11.69 1.42
CA LEU A 465 9.48 11.19 2.31
C LEU A 465 10.74 12.06 2.25
N ASP A 466 11.12 12.54 1.05
CA ASP A 466 12.24 13.47 0.88
C ASP A 466 11.93 14.86 1.49
N GLN A 467 10.67 15.31 1.45
CA GLN A 467 10.22 16.55 2.09
C GLN A 467 10.38 16.49 3.61
N ALA A 468 10.26 15.31 4.24
CA ALA A 468 10.51 15.13 5.68
C ALA A 468 11.97 15.40 6.10
N TRP A 469 12.88 15.64 5.15
CA TRP A 469 14.28 16.03 5.36
C TRP A 469 14.57 17.47 4.90
N ASN A 470 13.53 18.27 4.62
CA ASN A 470 13.67 19.66 4.21
C ASN A 470 12.68 20.55 4.98
N ILE A 471 13.22 21.59 5.65
CA ILE A 471 12.42 22.54 6.45
C ILE A 471 11.68 23.57 5.59
N ASP A 472 12.08 23.69 4.33
CA ASP A 472 11.41 24.49 3.32
C ASP A 472 10.79 23.59 2.25
N PRO A 473 9.70 24.01 1.59
CA PRO A 473 9.14 23.26 0.48
C PRO A 473 10.19 22.98 -0.60
N ILE A 474 10.26 21.74 -1.07
CA ILE A 474 11.19 21.31 -2.11
C ILE A 474 10.89 22.05 -3.42
N ASP A 475 11.95 22.49 -4.12
CA ASP A 475 11.84 22.93 -5.51
C ASP A 475 11.51 21.74 -6.41
N THR A 476 10.24 21.66 -6.80
CA THR A 476 9.73 20.51 -7.53
C THR A 476 10.20 20.44 -8.98
N GLU A 477 10.59 21.56 -9.59
CA GLU A 477 11.13 21.56 -10.95
C GLU A 477 12.51 20.88 -10.96
N ASP A 478 13.38 21.27 -10.04
CA ASP A 478 14.71 20.66 -9.90
C ASP A 478 14.65 19.23 -9.35
N TYR A 479 13.68 18.94 -8.47
CA TYR A 479 13.43 17.58 -7.98
C TYR A 479 13.06 16.63 -9.12
N PHE A 480 12.09 17.00 -9.98
CA PHE A 480 11.67 16.17 -11.11
C PHE A 480 12.80 15.98 -12.13
N LYS A 481 13.58 17.03 -12.44
CA LYS A 481 14.76 16.90 -13.30
C LYS A 481 15.78 15.90 -12.72
N SER A 482 15.99 15.94 -11.41
CA SER A 482 16.91 15.02 -10.72
C SER A 482 16.36 13.60 -10.70
N TRP A 483 15.06 13.45 -10.50
CA TRP A 483 14.35 12.17 -10.55
C TRP A 483 14.48 11.50 -11.92
N VAL A 484 14.25 12.24 -13.01
CA VAL A 484 14.43 11.73 -14.39
C VAL A 484 15.86 11.23 -14.62
N ARG A 485 16.88 11.95 -14.12
CA ARG A 485 18.30 11.56 -14.26
C ARG A 485 18.64 10.26 -13.54
N LYS A 486 18.05 10.01 -12.36
CA LYS A 486 18.29 8.78 -11.59
C LYS A 486 17.41 7.60 -12.04
N ARG A 487 16.38 7.85 -12.86
CA ARG A 487 15.41 6.84 -13.28
C ARG A 487 15.77 6.16 -14.58
N TYR A 488 16.25 6.91 -15.58
CA TYR A 488 16.52 6.38 -16.91
C TYR A 488 18.01 6.29 -17.21
N HIS A 489 18.45 5.10 -17.61
CA HIS A 489 19.84 4.83 -17.92
C HIS A 489 20.00 4.37 -19.36
N ILE A 490 20.70 5.18 -20.17
CA ILE A 490 21.06 4.83 -21.55
C ILE A 490 22.50 4.32 -21.61
N LYS A 491 22.70 3.21 -22.32
CA LYS A 491 24.04 2.68 -22.63
C LYS A 491 24.55 3.32 -23.93
N GLY A 492 25.88 3.47 -24.07
CA GLY A 492 26.50 3.86 -25.34
C GLY A 492 27.10 5.27 -25.38
N ALA A 493 27.29 5.79 -26.60
CA ALA A 493 28.06 7.03 -26.87
C ALA A 493 27.32 8.33 -26.50
N LYS A 494 25.98 8.32 -26.56
CA LYS A 494 25.14 9.40 -26.01
C LYS A 494 24.96 9.15 -24.52
N LYS A 495 25.66 9.91 -23.67
CA LYS A 495 25.54 9.82 -22.19
C LYS A 495 24.48 10.76 -21.60
N ARG A 496 23.78 11.54 -22.43
CA ARG A 496 22.83 12.56 -21.97
C ARG A 496 21.43 12.21 -22.48
N LEU A 497 20.47 12.20 -21.56
CA LEU A 497 19.05 12.05 -21.88
C LEU A 497 18.57 13.21 -22.77
N PRO A 498 17.70 12.94 -23.76
CA PRO A 498 17.04 13.98 -24.57
C PRO A 498 16.31 15.03 -23.71
N GLY A 499 16.23 16.27 -24.21
CA GLY A 499 15.59 17.38 -23.51
C GLY A 499 14.07 17.18 -23.36
N GLU A 500 13.49 16.53 -24.35
CA GLU A 500 12.08 16.17 -24.49
C GLU A 500 11.57 15.35 -23.30
N ILE A 501 12.41 14.49 -22.73
CA ILE A 501 12.04 13.71 -21.54
C ILE A 501 11.81 14.64 -20.34
N TYR A 502 12.69 15.62 -20.13
CA TYR A 502 12.54 16.56 -19.03
C TYR A 502 11.32 17.46 -19.21
N GLU A 503 11.04 17.87 -20.45
CA GLU A 503 9.85 18.66 -20.79
C GLU A 503 8.56 17.87 -20.54
N ALA A 504 8.51 16.60 -20.97
CA ALA A 504 7.36 15.73 -20.72
C ALA A 504 7.07 15.56 -19.21
N TRP A 505 8.10 15.28 -18.41
CA TRP A 505 7.95 15.16 -16.97
C TRP A 505 7.61 16.49 -16.28
N ASP A 506 8.02 17.63 -16.84
CA ASP A 506 7.60 18.95 -16.34
C ASP A 506 6.14 19.25 -16.65
N ILE A 507 5.62 18.81 -17.81
CA ILE A 507 4.19 18.88 -18.12
C ILE A 507 3.42 18.06 -17.08
N LEU A 508 3.76 16.78 -16.90
CA LEU A 508 3.09 15.91 -15.92
C LEU A 508 3.17 16.48 -14.49
N ARG A 509 4.31 17.08 -14.12
CA ARG A 509 4.52 17.77 -12.84
C ARG A 509 3.50 18.89 -12.62
N ARG A 510 3.27 19.72 -13.64
CA ARG A 510 2.37 20.88 -13.56
C ARG A 510 0.90 20.50 -13.70
N THR A 511 0.60 19.34 -14.28
CA THR A 511 -0.76 18.87 -14.56
C THR A 511 -1.15 17.70 -13.64
N ALA A 512 -1.01 16.46 -14.11
CA ALA A 512 -1.46 15.24 -13.44
C ALA A 512 -0.94 15.09 -11.99
N TYR A 513 0.27 15.57 -11.71
CA TYR A 513 0.88 15.48 -10.38
C TYR A 513 0.64 16.69 -9.47
N ASN A 514 -0.05 17.73 -9.93
CA ASN A 514 -0.31 18.92 -9.13
C ASN A 514 -1.78 19.34 -9.16
N ASN A 515 -2.66 18.40 -8.83
CA ASN A 515 -4.06 18.71 -8.59
C ASN A 515 -4.20 19.61 -7.35
N THR A 516 -4.80 20.78 -7.54
CA THR A 516 -5.15 21.73 -6.46
C THR A 516 -6.65 21.88 -6.28
N ASN A 517 -7.47 21.19 -7.10
CA ASN A 517 -8.92 21.28 -7.08
C ASN A 517 -9.54 20.08 -6.37
N LEU A 518 -9.47 20.10 -5.03
CA LEU A 518 -9.92 18.99 -4.18
C LEU A 518 -11.45 18.85 -4.11
N THR A 519 -12.21 19.87 -4.51
CA THR A 519 -13.68 19.73 -4.66
C THR A 519 -14.04 18.95 -5.91
N LEU A 520 -13.13 18.91 -6.89
CA LEU A 520 -13.30 18.18 -8.13
C LEU A 520 -12.81 16.73 -7.99
N ALA A 521 -11.58 16.52 -7.55
CA ALA A 521 -11.13 15.19 -7.14
C ALA A 521 -10.21 15.29 -5.93
N ASP A 522 -10.55 14.56 -4.88
CA ASP A 522 -9.77 14.42 -3.66
C ASP A 522 -8.72 13.30 -3.72
N SER A 523 -8.82 12.44 -4.72
CA SER A 523 -8.03 11.23 -4.89
C SER A 523 -7.86 10.90 -6.37
N VAL A 524 -7.15 9.81 -6.68
CA VAL A 524 -6.99 9.33 -8.06
C VAL A 524 -8.37 9.02 -8.68
N PRO A 525 -8.77 9.68 -9.79
CA PRO A 525 -9.98 9.34 -10.51
C PRO A 525 -9.90 7.95 -11.12
N LYS A 526 -11.02 7.23 -11.15
CA LYS A 526 -11.11 5.97 -11.90
C LYS A 526 -11.19 6.24 -13.38
N SER A 527 -10.60 5.34 -14.16
CA SER A 527 -10.72 5.38 -15.61
C SER A 527 -12.10 4.88 -16.03
N LEU A 528 -12.73 5.53 -17.01
CA LEU A 528 -14.12 5.22 -17.38
C LEU A 528 -14.30 3.76 -17.81
N HIS A 529 -13.33 3.20 -18.54
CA HIS A 529 -13.41 1.83 -19.02
C HIS A 529 -13.43 0.78 -17.90
N GLU A 530 -12.97 1.14 -16.70
CA GLU A 530 -12.95 0.27 -15.52
C GLU A 530 -14.30 0.19 -14.82
N LEU A 531 -15.23 1.10 -15.10
CA LEU A 531 -16.55 1.16 -14.50
C LEU A 531 -17.58 0.34 -15.30
N GLN A 532 -18.63 -0.13 -14.63
CA GLN A 532 -19.78 -0.71 -15.29
C GLN A 532 -20.44 0.30 -16.26
N PRO A 533 -20.59 -0.03 -17.56
CA PRO A 533 -21.05 0.91 -18.58
C PRO A 533 -22.53 1.31 -18.43
N ASN A 534 -22.85 2.62 -18.61
CA ASN A 534 -24.21 3.16 -18.48
C ASN A 534 -24.35 4.57 -19.13
N ILE A 535 -25.56 4.95 -19.56
CA ILE A 535 -25.88 6.23 -20.20
C ILE A 535 -26.31 7.37 -19.24
N THR A 536 -26.46 7.11 -17.93
CA THR A 536 -27.07 8.07 -16.98
C THR A 536 -26.29 9.39 -16.90
N GLU A 537 -26.98 10.50 -16.59
CA GLU A 537 -26.39 11.83 -16.45
C GLU A 537 -25.12 11.78 -15.58
N ASN A 538 -24.07 12.42 -16.09
CA ASN A 538 -22.67 12.31 -15.68
C ASN A 538 -21.84 11.13 -16.23
N HIS A 539 -22.35 10.32 -17.17
CA HIS A 539 -21.52 9.33 -17.89
C HIS A 539 -20.84 8.30 -16.96
N GLY A 540 -21.45 7.98 -15.81
CA GLY A 540 -20.88 7.06 -14.81
C GLY A 540 -20.42 7.70 -13.48
N ARG A 541 -20.66 9.00 -13.23
CA ARG A 541 -20.34 9.60 -11.91
C ARG A 541 -21.33 9.19 -10.81
N LEU A 542 -21.00 8.15 -10.06
CA LEU A 542 -21.50 7.89 -8.70
C LEU A 542 -20.33 7.41 -7.82
N GLY A 543 -20.01 8.14 -6.75
CA GLY A 543 -19.02 7.72 -5.73
C GLY A 543 -17.77 8.61 -5.59
N GLN A 544 -16.90 8.27 -4.62
CA GLN A 544 -15.69 9.00 -4.19
C GLN A 544 -14.54 9.03 -5.21
N SER A 545 -14.71 8.49 -6.42
CA SER A 545 -13.69 8.55 -7.48
C SER A 545 -14.36 8.67 -8.84
N SER A 546 -14.93 9.85 -9.09
CA SER A 546 -15.62 10.18 -10.35
C SER A 546 -14.64 10.26 -11.52
N THR A 547 -15.04 9.83 -12.73
CA THR A 547 -14.29 10.05 -13.97
C THR A 547 -14.31 11.54 -14.31
N ILE A 548 -13.22 12.25 -13.99
CA ILE A 548 -13.14 13.70 -14.10
C ILE A 548 -11.83 14.12 -14.77
N ASP A 549 -11.92 15.11 -15.66
CA ASP A 549 -10.77 15.84 -16.21
C ASP A 549 -10.06 16.61 -15.09
N LEU A 550 -8.92 16.10 -14.65
CA LEU A 550 -8.05 16.79 -13.69
C LEU A 550 -7.09 17.78 -14.35
N TYR A 551 -6.87 17.60 -15.63
CA TYR A 551 -5.98 18.35 -16.48
C TYR A 551 -6.52 18.30 -17.91
N ASP A 552 -5.97 19.16 -18.78
CA ASP A 552 -6.28 19.11 -20.20
C ASP A 552 -5.67 17.83 -20.82
N PRO A 553 -6.46 16.93 -21.44
CA PRO A 553 -5.92 15.74 -22.10
C PRO A 553 -4.82 16.05 -23.11
N ASP A 554 -4.84 17.23 -23.74
CA ASP A 554 -3.81 17.64 -24.71
C ASP A 554 -2.43 17.76 -24.07
N ASP A 555 -2.34 18.16 -22.79
CA ASP A 555 -1.07 18.19 -22.06
C ASP A 555 -0.50 16.78 -21.89
N LEU A 556 -1.35 15.79 -21.60
CA LEU A 556 -0.93 14.39 -21.49
C LEU A 556 -0.49 13.84 -22.85
N PHE A 557 -1.25 14.09 -23.91
CA PHE A 557 -0.89 13.67 -25.27
C PHE A 557 0.43 14.29 -25.71
N ARG A 558 0.66 15.57 -25.39
CA ARG A 558 1.91 16.26 -25.66
C ARG A 558 3.09 15.66 -24.88
N ALA A 559 2.90 15.35 -23.61
CA ALA A 559 3.93 14.68 -22.80
C ALA A 559 4.27 13.30 -23.38
N TRP A 560 3.27 12.53 -23.79
CA TRP A 560 3.46 11.23 -24.44
C TRP A 560 4.20 11.33 -25.79
N GLU A 561 3.83 12.30 -26.63
CA GLU A 561 4.51 12.59 -27.89
C GLU A 561 6.00 12.91 -27.69
N LEU A 562 6.32 13.76 -26.70
CA LEU A 562 7.70 14.11 -26.37
C LEU A 562 8.51 12.86 -25.95
N LEU A 563 7.93 11.98 -25.14
CA LEU A 563 8.56 10.73 -24.74
C LEU A 563 8.76 9.78 -25.93
N TYR A 564 7.75 9.61 -26.78
CA TYR A 564 7.86 8.80 -27.98
C TYR A 564 8.98 9.31 -28.91
N ASN A 565 9.00 10.62 -29.20
CA ASN A 565 10.03 11.25 -30.03
C ASN A 565 11.45 11.13 -29.45
N ALA A 566 11.57 11.21 -28.11
CA ALA A 566 12.83 10.92 -27.43
C ALA A 566 13.29 9.48 -27.68
N SER A 567 12.36 8.52 -27.65
CA SER A 567 12.64 7.09 -27.93
C SER A 567 13.04 6.81 -29.38
N VAL A 568 12.51 7.57 -30.34
CA VAL A 568 12.93 7.51 -31.75
C VAL A 568 14.36 8.04 -31.90
N SER A 569 14.68 9.13 -31.20
CA SER A 569 16.00 9.78 -31.24
C SER A 569 17.10 9.03 -30.48
N VAL A 570 16.72 8.27 -29.46
CA VAL A 570 17.59 7.45 -28.60
C VAL A 570 16.94 6.07 -28.38
N PRO A 571 17.08 5.14 -29.35
CA PRO A 571 16.47 3.82 -29.27
C PRO A 571 16.93 2.98 -28.06
N GLU A 572 18.09 3.29 -27.48
CA GLU A 572 18.62 2.63 -26.28
C GLU A 572 17.74 2.81 -25.04
N LEU A 573 16.82 3.78 -25.04
CA LEU A 573 15.81 3.93 -23.97
C LEU A 573 14.94 2.67 -23.83
N TRP A 574 14.70 1.95 -24.92
CA TRP A 574 13.97 0.68 -24.90
C TRP A 574 14.76 -0.49 -24.30
N GLU A 575 15.99 -0.28 -23.81
CA GLU A 575 16.71 -1.24 -22.97
C GLU A 575 16.51 -0.97 -21.47
N ASP A 576 16.07 0.24 -21.10
CA ASP A 576 15.90 0.68 -19.72
C ASP A 576 14.56 0.21 -19.15
N LYS A 577 14.60 -0.36 -17.93
CA LYS A 577 13.39 -0.90 -17.27
C LYS A 577 12.47 0.22 -16.77
N GLY A 578 13.04 1.33 -16.29
CA GLY A 578 12.28 2.51 -15.86
C GLY A 578 11.49 3.09 -17.02
N TRP A 579 12.16 3.25 -18.17
CA TRP A 579 11.55 3.74 -19.40
C TRP A 579 10.39 2.86 -19.84
N LYS A 580 10.59 1.53 -19.93
CA LYS A 580 9.50 0.60 -20.32
C LYS A 580 8.30 0.68 -19.39
N PHE A 581 8.54 0.75 -18.08
CA PHE A 581 7.46 0.84 -17.09
C PHE A 581 6.64 2.13 -17.29
N ASP A 582 7.31 3.27 -17.39
CA ASP A 582 6.62 4.56 -17.53
C ASP A 582 5.95 4.70 -18.90
N MET A 583 6.54 4.15 -19.96
CA MET A 583 5.88 4.12 -21.28
C MET A 583 4.59 3.31 -21.24
N VAL A 584 4.51 2.20 -20.50
CA VAL A 584 3.25 1.47 -20.30
C VAL A 584 2.24 2.32 -19.52
N ASP A 585 2.63 2.90 -18.38
CA ASP A 585 1.69 3.64 -17.51
C ASP A 585 1.17 4.94 -18.17
N ILE A 586 2.04 5.66 -18.88
CA ILE A 586 1.65 6.88 -19.60
C ILE A 586 0.79 6.54 -20.81
N THR A 587 1.15 5.52 -21.59
CA THR A 587 0.32 5.08 -22.73
C THR A 587 -1.04 4.55 -22.25
N ARG A 588 -1.09 3.84 -21.12
CA ARG A 588 -2.34 3.44 -20.46
C ARG A 588 -3.21 4.66 -20.16
N GLN A 589 -2.65 5.71 -19.55
CA GLN A 589 -3.42 6.93 -19.27
C GLN A 589 -3.92 7.59 -20.57
N VAL A 590 -3.08 7.69 -21.60
CA VAL A 590 -3.45 8.23 -22.92
C VAL A 590 -4.65 7.50 -23.51
N LEU A 591 -4.63 6.16 -23.49
CA LEU A 591 -5.74 5.34 -24.00
C LEU A 591 -6.99 5.46 -23.13
N ALA A 592 -6.85 5.59 -21.80
CA ALA A 592 -7.99 5.82 -20.90
C ALA A 592 -8.67 7.17 -21.17
N GLU A 593 -7.89 8.24 -21.37
CA GLU A 593 -8.43 9.56 -21.73
C GLU A 593 -9.09 9.53 -23.12
N ARG A 594 -8.45 8.87 -24.09
CA ARG A 594 -9.02 8.70 -25.43
C ARG A 594 -10.34 7.94 -25.40
N PHE A 595 -10.41 6.83 -24.67
CA PHE A 595 -11.65 6.06 -24.49
C PHE A 595 -12.78 6.93 -23.95
N LYS A 596 -12.49 7.77 -22.96
CA LYS A 596 -13.47 8.68 -22.38
C LYS A 596 -13.98 9.70 -23.40
N LEU A 597 -13.10 10.32 -24.18
CA LEU A 597 -13.48 11.30 -25.20
C LEU A 597 -14.40 10.67 -26.26
N GLU A 598 -14.03 9.50 -26.78
CA GLU A 598 -14.84 8.76 -27.76
C GLU A 598 -16.19 8.34 -27.18
N TYR A 599 -16.23 7.92 -25.92
CA TYR A 599 -17.47 7.53 -25.26
C TYR A 599 -18.44 8.70 -25.12
N VAL A 600 -17.94 9.87 -24.72
CA VAL A 600 -18.78 11.08 -24.62
C VAL A 600 -19.37 11.44 -25.98
N GLU A 601 -18.58 11.39 -27.06
CA GLU A 601 -19.08 11.64 -28.41
C GLU A 601 -20.13 10.61 -28.85
N LEU A 602 -19.86 9.32 -28.60
CA LEU A 602 -20.79 8.23 -28.88
C LEU A 602 -22.14 8.47 -28.21
N ILE A 603 -22.15 8.79 -26.90
CA ILE A 603 -23.41 9.04 -26.17
C ILE A 603 -24.15 10.26 -26.71
N GLU A 604 -23.46 11.31 -27.13
CA GLU A 604 -24.10 12.47 -27.77
C GLU A 604 -24.68 12.16 -29.15
N LYS A 605 -24.08 11.24 -29.91
CA LYS A 605 -24.64 10.72 -31.16
C LYS A 605 -25.84 9.82 -30.91
N TYR A 606 -25.73 8.91 -29.95
CA TYR A 606 -26.80 8.01 -29.51
C TYR A 606 -28.06 8.77 -29.08
N LYS A 607 -27.89 9.83 -28.26
CA LYS A 607 -28.98 10.75 -27.86
C LYS A 607 -29.72 11.40 -29.04
N LYS A 608 -29.04 11.58 -30.16
CA LYS A 608 -29.60 12.19 -31.38
C LYS A 608 -30.19 11.16 -32.34
N GLY A 609 -30.13 9.86 -32.00
CA GLY A 609 -30.55 8.77 -32.87
C GLY A 609 -29.66 8.58 -34.10
N ALA A 610 -28.38 8.97 -34.01
CA ALA A 610 -27.40 8.72 -35.06
C ALA A 610 -26.88 7.27 -35.01
N ASP A 611 -26.31 6.81 -36.12
CA ASP A 611 -25.57 5.54 -36.17
C ASP A 611 -24.29 5.67 -35.35
N ILE A 612 -24.09 4.74 -34.42
CA ILE A 612 -22.97 4.69 -33.45
C ILE A 612 -22.09 3.46 -33.65
N SER A 613 -22.32 2.65 -34.69
CA SER A 613 -21.59 1.40 -34.92
C SER A 613 -20.08 1.62 -35.04
N CYS A 614 -19.67 2.62 -35.82
CA CYS A 614 -18.27 3.01 -35.99
C CYS A 614 -17.65 3.50 -34.68
N ASP A 615 -18.36 4.31 -33.90
CA ASP A 615 -17.92 4.79 -32.58
C ASP A 615 -17.72 3.63 -31.60
N GLY A 616 -18.63 2.65 -31.64
CA GLY A 616 -18.52 1.41 -30.87
C GLY A 616 -17.26 0.62 -31.24
N ASP A 617 -16.99 0.44 -32.53
CA ASP A 617 -15.78 -0.25 -33.01
C ASP A 617 -14.49 0.45 -32.55
N ILE A 618 -14.47 1.79 -32.52
CA ILE A 618 -13.32 2.58 -32.02
C ILE A 618 -13.10 2.31 -30.53
N LEU A 619 -14.15 2.36 -29.69
CA LEU A 619 -14.04 2.07 -28.26
C LEU A 619 -13.50 0.65 -28.00
N ILE A 620 -14.00 -0.33 -28.77
CA ILE A 620 -13.52 -1.71 -28.71
C ILE A 620 -12.03 -1.80 -29.10
N GLY A 621 -11.62 -1.13 -30.17
CA GLY A 621 -10.23 -1.07 -30.60
C GLY A 621 -9.31 -0.46 -29.53
N ILE A 622 -9.73 0.63 -28.87
CA ILE A 622 -8.97 1.25 -27.78
C ILE A 622 -8.74 0.27 -26.63
N LEU A 623 -9.77 -0.49 -26.23
CA LEU A 623 -9.64 -1.48 -25.15
C LEU A 623 -8.76 -2.67 -25.54
N GLU A 624 -8.78 -3.10 -26.80
CA GLU A 624 -7.89 -4.14 -27.31
C GLU A 624 -6.43 -3.66 -27.29
N SER A 625 -6.16 -2.44 -27.75
CA SER A 625 -4.84 -1.80 -27.69
C SER A 625 -4.35 -1.57 -26.25
N LEU A 626 -5.26 -1.16 -25.36
CA LEU A 626 -4.96 -0.99 -23.95
C LEU A 626 -4.51 -2.30 -23.30
N ASP A 627 -5.22 -3.39 -23.56
CA ASP A 627 -4.85 -4.72 -23.07
C ASP A 627 -3.48 -5.17 -23.59
N ASP A 628 -3.18 -4.93 -24.86
CA ASP A 628 -1.91 -5.31 -25.49
C ASP A 628 -0.72 -4.54 -24.88
N VAL A 629 -0.87 -3.21 -24.69
CA VAL A 629 0.14 -2.37 -24.01
C VAL A 629 0.39 -2.82 -22.57
N LEU A 630 -0.68 -3.06 -21.80
CA LEU A 630 -0.56 -3.48 -20.41
C LEU A 630 0.07 -4.88 -20.29
N SER A 631 -0.27 -5.77 -21.22
CA SER A 631 0.29 -7.14 -21.28
C SER A 631 1.78 -7.18 -21.60
N ALA A 632 2.37 -6.07 -22.07
CA ALA A 632 3.80 -5.97 -22.31
C ALA A 632 4.65 -5.80 -21.02
N SER A 633 4.01 -5.64 -19.86
CA SER A 633 4.70 -5.50 -18.57
C SER A 633 4.08 -6.40 -17.47
N PRO A 634 4.88 -7.19 -16.74
CA PRO A 634 4.36 -8.03 -15.64
C PRO A 634 3.71 -7.22 -14.51
N HIS A 635 4.01 -5.92 -14.38
CA HIS A 635 3.44 -5.07 -13.34
C HIS A 635 2.01 -4.60 -13.64
N PHE A 636 1.56 -4.80 -14.87
CA PHE A 636 0.23 -4.40 -15.32
C PHE A 636 -0.57 -5.60 -15.84
N ARG A 637 -0.38 -6.79 -15.24
CA ARG A 637 -1.03 -8.01 -15.70
C ARG A 637 -1.80 -8.73 -14.61
N LEU A 638 -3.00 -9.18 -14.98
CA LEU A 638 -3.90 -9.94 -14.11
C LEU A 638 -3.29 -11.27 -13.65
N ASP A 639 -2.62 -11.97 -14.55
CA ASP A 639 -2.04 -13.28 -14.26
C ASP A 639 -0.95 -13.20 -13.18
N THR A 640 -0.21 -12.09 -13.09
CA THR A 640 0.80 -11.90 -12.04
C THR A 640 0.15 -11.89 -10.65
N TRP A 641 -0.99 -11.24 -10.49
CA TRP A 641 -1.76 -11.22 -9.25
C TRP A 641 -2.41 -12.57 -8.93
N VAL A 642 -3.08 -13.17 -9.91
CA VAL A 642 -3.77 -14.47 -9.73
C VAL A 642 -2.75 -15.60 -9.46
N ASN A 643 -1.61 -15.60 -10.15
CA ASN A 643 -0.55 -16.58 -9.93
C ASN A 643 0.09 -16.44 -8.54
N ALA A 644 0.25 -15.21 -8.02
CA ALA A 644 0.70 -15.00 -6.65
C ALA A 644 -0.31 -15.58 -5.64
N ALA A 645 -1.61 -15.37 -5.86
CA ALA A 645 -2.66 -15.96 -5.03
C ALA A 645 -2.64 -17.50 -5.07
N VAL A 646 -2.57 -18.08 -6.27
CA VAL A 646 -2.49 -19.54 -6.45
C VAL A 646 -1.23 -20.13 -5.82
N SER A 647 -0.10 -19.44 -5.94
CA SER A 647 1.20 -19.92 -5.40
C SER A 647 1.30 -19.78 -3.88
N SER A 648 0.56 -18.84 -3.28
CA SER A 648 0.49 -18.64 -1.83
C SER A 648 -0.54 -19.55 -1.14
N ALA A 649 -1.35 -20.28 -1.90
CA ALA A 649 -2.26 -21.28 -1.35
C ALA A 649 -1.47 -22.48 -0.78
N PRO A 650 -1.72 -22.88 0.48
CA PRO A 650 -1.05 -24.04 1.06
C PRO A 650 -1.33 -25.31 0.28
N LEU A 651 -0.30 -26.12 0.03
CA LEU A 651 -0.46 -27.41 -0.63
C LEU A 651 -1.19 -28.41 0.29
N PRO A 652 -1.97 -29.36 -0.26
CA PRO A 652 -2.51 -30.45 0.54
C PRO A 652 -1.36 -31.17 1.23
N ALA A 653 -1.49 -31.42 2.54
CA ALA A 653 -0.52 -32.22 3.26
C ALA A 653 -0.39 -33.58 2.55
N SER A 654 0.73 -33.80 1.88
CA SER A 654 0.99 -35.07 1.19
C SER A 654 0.89 -36.19 2.22
N THR A 655 -0.05 -37.11 2.04
CA THR A 655 -0.05 -38.40 2.72
C THR A 655 1.29 -39.08 2.40
N ASN A 656 2.17 -39.12 3.41
CA ASN A 656 3.43 -39.85 3.51
C ASN A 656 4.10 -40.33 2.21
N CYS A 657 5.29 -39.77 1.97
CA CYS A 657 6.38 -40.32 1.19
C CYS A 657 6.38 -41.86 1.06
N SER A 658 6.39 -42.33 -0.17
CA SER A 658 7.32 -43.40 -0.55
C SER A 658 8.24 -42.84 -1.64
N SER A 659 9.53 -42.89 -1.33
CA SER A 659 10.65 -42.46 -2.14
C SER A 659 10.61 -43.07 -3.54
N THR A 660 10.64 -42.23 -4.57
CA THR A 660 11.44 -42.51 -5.78
C THR A 660 11.80 -41.18 -6.43
N SER A 661 13.11 -40.98 -6.52
CA SER A 661 13.77 -39.91 -7.26
C SER A 661 13.31 -39.89 -8.72
N ILE A 662 12.82 -38.75 -9.22
CA ILE A 662 12.83 -38.46 -10.65
C ILE A 662 13.44 -37.08 -10.86
N ASN A 663 14.54 -37.08 -11.61
CA ASN A 663 15.37 -35.94 -11.95
C ASN A 663 14.63 -34.92 -12.82
N ASN A 664 15.05 -33.66 -12.69
CA ASN A 664 14.82 -32.58 -13.63
C ASN A 664 15.09 -32.99 -15.08
N SER A 665 14.15 -32.71 -15.99
CA SER A 665 14.34 -31.92 -17.21
C SER A 665 13.24 -32.25 -18.24
N SER A 666 12.85 -31.22 -19.00
CA SER A 666 12.04 -31.24 -20.22
C SER A 666 10.54 -31.57 -20.07
N LEU A 667 9.69 -30.55 -20.19
CA LEU A 667 8.43 -30.69 -20.91
C LEU A 667 8.25 -29.49 -21.84
N LEU A 668 8.44 -29.78 -23.12
CA LEU A 668 8.16 -28.93 -24.27
C LEU A 668 6.66 -28.94 -24.58
N PHE A 669 6.20 -27.78 -25.04
CA PHE A 669 4.98 -27.45 -25.77
C PHE A 669 4.31 -28.60 -26.54
N ASN A 670 2.97 -28.65 -26.44
CA ASN A 670 2.16 -28.81 -27.63
C ASN A 670 0.77 -28.17 -27.47
N SER A 671 0.40 -27.37 -28.46
CA SER A 671 -0.82 -26.58 -28.54
C SER A 671 -2.07 -27.45 -28.70
N SER A 672 -3.13 -27.16 -27.95
CA SER A 672 -4.54 -27.22 -28.37
C SER A 672 -5.41 -26.70 -27.21
N THR A 673 -6.12 -25.62 -27.49
CA THR A 673 -7.05 -24.87 -26.62
C THR A 673 -8.13 -25.75 -25.95
N SER A 674 -8.38 -25.46 -24.65
CA SER A 674 -9.57 -25.78 -23.81
C SER A 674 -9.42 -26.69 -22.56
N ILE A 675 -8.23 -26.88 -21.97
CA ILE A 675 -8.08 -27.72 -20.76
C ILE A 675 -7.11 -27.11 -19.75
N LEU A 676 -7.50 -26.12 -18.93
CA LEU A 676 -6.65 -25.68 -17.80
C LEU A 676 -7.37 -25.27 -16.50
N THR A 677 -8.69 -25.45 -16.38
CA THR A 677 -9.37 -25.40 -15.06
C THR A 677 -9.19 -26.70 -14.25
N SER A 678 -8.57 -27.75 -14.82
CA SER A 678 -8.54 -29.11 -14.24
C SER A 678 -7.37 -29.43 -13.31
N ASN A 679 -6.38 -28.54 -13.14
CA ASN A 679 -5.16 -28.85 -12.36
C ASN A 679 -4.98 -28.04 -11.06
N LEU A 680 -5.84 -27.08 -10.75
CA LEU A 680 -5.79 -26.37 -9.47
C LEU A 680 -6.50 -27.16 -8.36
N THR A 681 -5.90 -27.20 -7.17
CA THR A 681 -6.57 -27.72 -5.97
C THR A 681 -7.74 -26.82 -5.54
N PRO A 682 -8.72 -27.32 -4.76
CA PRO A 682 -9.81 -26.48 -4.26
C PRO A 682 -9.33 -25.24 -3.47
N THR A 683 -8.23 -25.35 -2.72
CA THR A 683 -7.64 -24.21 -1.99
C THR A 683 -7.03 -23.18 -2.94
N GLN A 684 -6.36 -23.63 -4.01
CA GLN A 684 -5.85 -22.73 -5.05
C GLN A 684 -6.97 -22.01 -5.79
N GLN A 685 -8.06 -22.71 -6.11
CA GLN A 685 -9.25 -22.11 -6.72
C GLN A 685 -9.87 -21.05 -5.80
N PHE A 686 -9.95 -21.31 -4.49
CA PHE A 686 -10.43 -20.34 -3.51
C PHE A 686 -9.56 -19.06 -3.45
N PHE A 687 -8.23 -19.21 -3.49
CA PHE A 687 -7.31 -18.06 -3.48
C PHE A 687 -7.40 -17.26 -4.78
N ALA A 688 -7.45 -17.94 -5.93
CA ALA A 688 -7.69 -17.29 -7.22
C ALA A 688 -9.02 -16.52 -7.23
N TYR A 689 -10.10 -17.15 -6.77
CA TYR A 689 -11.41 -16.51 -6.62
C TYR A 689 -11.32 -15.24 -5.76
N ASN A 690 -10.62 -15.29 -4.62
CA ASN A 690 -10.46 -14.12 -3.74
C ASN A 690 -9.70 -12.99 -4.43
N ALA A 691 -8.62 -13.32 -5.14
CA ALA A 691 -7.79 -12.36 -5.87
C ALA A 691 -8.59 -11.63 -6.96
N ILE A 692 -9.45 -12.36 -7.68
CA ILE A 692 -10.32 -11.85 -8.74
C ILE A 692 -11.48 -11.04 -8.17
N ASN A 693 -12.12 -11.56 -7.15
CA ASN A 693 -13.29 -10.95 -6.53
C ASN A 693 -12.95 -9.58 -5.92
N GLN A 694 -11.79 -9.46 -5.28
CA GLN A 694 -11.35 -8.21 -4.66
C GLN A 694 -11.21 -7.08 -5.70
N ILE A 695 -10.66 -7.36 -6.88
CA ILE A 695 -10.37 -6.34 -7.90
C ILE A 695 -11.50 -6.11 -8.91
N THR A 696 -12.64 -6.79 -8.73
CA THR A 696 -13.84 -6.65 -9.57
C THR A 696 -15.05 -6.33 -8.70
N ILE A 697 -15.97 -7.28 -8.52
CA ILE A 697 -17.29 -7.02 -7.96
C ILE A 697 -17.26 -6.74 -6.45
N TRP A 698 -16.24 -7.22 -5.75
CA TRP A 698 -16.09 -7.18 -4.30
C TRP A 698 -17.28 -7.82 -3.54
N GLY A 699 -16.98 -8.76 -2.64
CA GLY A 699 -18.03 -9.51 -1.93
C GLY A 699 -18.75 -10.55 -2.81
N PRO A 700 -19.67 -11.32 -2.21
CA PRO A 700 -20.30 -12.47 -2.88
C PRO A 700 -21.29 -12.11 -3.98
N THR A 701 -21.86 -10.90 -3.99
CA THR A 701 -22.90 -10.51 -4.96
C THR A 701 -22.72 -9.08 -5.50
N GLY A 702 -21.49 -8.58 -5.54
CA GLY A 702 -21.21 -7.24 -6.09
C GLY A 702 -21.51 -6.10 -5.13
N GLN A 703 -21.11 -6.26 -3.86
CA GLN A 703 -21.41 -5.28 -2.81
C GLN A 703 -20.69 -3.94 -3.01
N ILE A 704 -19.48 -3.97 -3.56
CA ILE A 704 -18.63 -2.77 -3.72
C ILE A 704 -17.93 -2.83 -5.08
N ASP A 705 -18.78 -2.89 -6.10
CA ASP A 705 -18.38 -3.14 -7.47
C ASP A 705 -17.32 -2.14 -7.96
N ASP A 706 -16.32 -2.69 -8.66
CA ASP A 706 -15.16 -2.02 -9.22
C ASP A 706 -14.37 -1.14 -8.21
N TYR A 707 -14.54 -1.32 -6.89
CA TYR A 707 -13.85 -0.51 -5.87
C TYR A 707 -12.34 -0.52 -6.05
N ALA A 708 -11.77 -1.72 -6.15
CA ALA A 708 -10.35 -1.96 -6.35
C ALA A 708 -10.04 -2.40 -7.78
N SER A 709 -10.72 -1.79 -8.76
CA SER A 709 -10.45 -1.98 -10.19
C SER A 709 -8.98 -1.75 -10.55
N LYS A 710 -8.56 -2.38 -11.66
CA LYS A 710 -7.18 -2.32 -12.17
C LYS A 710 -7.19 -2.28 -13.69
N SER A 711 -6.56 -1.28 -14.29
CA SER A 711 -6.12 -1.36 -15.69
C SER A 711 -4.98 -2.38 -15.84
N TRP A 712 -5.32 -3.67 -15.91
CA TRP A 712 -4.37 -4.76 -16.13
C TRP A 712 -4.68 -5.55 -17.42
N GLY A 713 -3.64 -5.90 -18.17
CA GLY A 713 -3.72 -6.85 -19.28
C GLY A 713 -4.26 -8.20 -18.80
N GLY A 714 -5.14 -8.80 -19.60
CA GLY A 714 -5.96 -9.95 -19.23
C GLY A 714 -7.24 -9.57 -18.47
N LEU A 715 -7.22 -8.56 -17.60
CA LEU A 715 -8.43 -8.04 -16.95
C LEU A 715 -9.21 -7.13 -17.91
N VAL A 716 -8.52 -6.25 -18.65
CA VAL A 716 -9.13 -5.42 -19.69
C VAL A 716 -9.79 -6.31 -20.75
N ARG A 717 -9.05 -7.23 -21.37
CA ARG A 717 -9.60 -8.13 -22.40
C ARG A 717 -10.62 -9.14 -21.87
N GLY A 718 -10.43 -9.62 -20.63
CA GLY A 718 -11.22 -10.72 -20.08
C GLY A 718 -12.48 -10.29 -19.32
N TYR A 719 -12.53 -9.08 -18.78
CA TYR A 719 -13.62 -8.58 -17.94
C TYR A 719 -14.19 -7.27 -18.46
N TYR A 720 -13.38 -6.22 -18.62
CA TYR A 720 -13.89 -4.90 -19.03
C TYR A 720 -14.41 -4.88 -20.48
N LEU A 721 -13.64 -5.42 -21.42
CA LEU A 721 -13.99 -5.45 -22.85
C LEU A 721 -15.34 -6.18 -23.09
N PRO A 722 -15.61 -7.37 -22.52
CA PRO A 722 -16.94 -7.99 -22.61
C PRO A 722 -18.07 -7.12 -22.07
N ARG A 723 -17.89 -6.40 -20.95
CA ARG A 723 -18.93 -5.49 -20.42
C ARG A 723 -19.28 -4.41 -21.42
N TRP A 724 -18.25 -3.78 -22.00
CA TRP A 724 -18.44 -2.74 -23.01
C TRP A 724 -19.06 -3.29 -24.29
N LYS A 725 -18.69 -4.49 -24.77
CA LYS A 725 -19.36 -5.13 -25.91
C LYS A 725 -20.85 -5.36 -25.66
N MET A 726 -21.20 -5.95 -24.50
CA MET A 726 -22.61 -6.18 -24.14
C MET A 726 -23.42 -4.87 -24.08
N PHE A 727 -22.81 -3.79 -23.58
CA PHE A 727 -23.45 -2.49 -23.52
C PHE A 727 -23.61 -1.85 -24.91
N LEU A 728 -22.56 -1.85 -25.73
CA LEU A 728 -22.57 -1.29 -27.08
C LEU A 728 -23.57 -2.01 -27.98
N GLU A 729 -23.60 -3.35 -27.94
CA GLU A 729 -24.61 -4.17 -28.63
C GLU A 729 -26.03 -3.80 -28.19
N TYR A 730 -26.24 -3.52 -26.90
CA TYR A 730 -27.55 -3.13 -26.40
C TYR A 730 -28.00 -1.75 -26.91
N ILE A 731 -27.12 -0.75 -26.88
CA ILE A 731 -27.49 0.61 -27.32
C ILE A 731 -27.52 0.76 -28.85
N ASP A 732 -26.93 -0.17 -29.60
CA ASP A 732 -27.11 -0.24 -31.06
C ASP A 732 -28.51 -0.72 -31.45
N GLU A 733 -29.11 -1.61 -30.63
CA GLU A 733 -30.44 -2.17 -30.87
C GLU A 733 -31.59 -1.35 -30.26
N VAL A 734 -31.32 -0.57 -29.20
CA VAL A 734 -32.33 0.13 -28.40
C VAL A 734 -32.21 1.63 -28.60
N ARG A 735 -33.32 2.35 -28.79
CA ARG A 735 -33.29 3.82 -28.92
C ARG A 735 -33.04 4.49 -27.58
N PHE A 736 -32.46 5.70 -27.58
CA PHE A 736 -32.16 6.45 -26.36
C PHE A 736 -33.37 6.58 -25.40
N GLU A 737 -34.56 6.87 -25.92
CA GLU A 737 -35.78 7.02 -25.12
C GLU A 737 -36.32 5.70 -24.54
N GLU A 738 -35.85 4.57 -25.06
CA GLU A 738 -36.26 3.21 -24.69
C GLU A 738 -35.21 2.50 -23.83
N PHE A 739 -34.09 3.15 -23.53
CA PHE A 739 -33.00 2.57 -22.75
C PHE A 739 -33.48 2.10 -21.38
N ASN A 740 -33.26 0.82 -21.08
CA ASN A 740 -33.63 0.22 -19.81
C ASN A 740 -32.38 -0.11 -18.98
N THR A 741 -32.04 0.78 -18.04
CA THR A 741 -30.90 0.60 -17.14
C THR A 741 -30.97 -0.72 -16.36
N THR A 742 -32.16 -1.15 -15.95
CA THR A 742 -32.34 -2.39 -15.17
C THR A 742 -32.00 -3.63 -16.01
N GLU A 743 -32.35 -3.61 -17.29
CA GLU A 743 -32.07 -4.73 -18.19
C GLU A 743 -30.57 -4.87 -18.46
N VAL A 744 -29.91 -3.76 -18.83
CA VAL A 744 -28.47 -3.72 -19.06
C VAL A 744 -27.72 -4.16 -17.81
N LYS A 745 -28.08 -3.60 -16.65
CA LYS A 745 -27.47 -3.98 -15.38
C LYS A 745 -27.63 -5.47 -15.11
N ALA A 746 -28.81 -6.05 -15.32
CA ALA A 746 -29.02 -7.49 -15.10
C ALA A 746 -28.16 -8.37 -16.04
N ARG A 747 -27.93 -7.94 -17.29
CA ARG A 747 -27.03 -8.64 -18.22
C ARG A 747 -25.58 -8.57 -17.75
N LEU A 748 -25.12 -7.40 -17.32
CA LEU A 748 -23.77 -7.17 -16.81
C LEU A 748 -23.54 -7.95 -15.50
N ASP A 749 -24.42 -7.81 -14.51
CA ASP A 749 -24.33 -8.51 -13.23
C ASP A 749 -24.26 -10.04 -13.44
N SER A 750 -25.05 -10.59 -14.35
CA SER A 750 -25.03 -12.02 -14.67
C SER A 750 -23.68 -12.47 -15.25
N PHE A 751 -23.06 -11.64 -16.09
CA PHE A 751 -21.72 -11.91 -16.62
C PHE A 751 -20.66 -11.81 -15.52
N GLU A 752 -20.68 -10.72 -14.75
CA GLU A 752 -19.67 -10.41 -13.73
C GLU A 752 -19.65 -11.45 -12.61
N LEU A 753 -20.83 -11.91 -12.15
CA LEU A 753 -20.97 -13.01 -11.18
C LEU A 753 -20.46 -14.34 -11.75
N GLY A 754 -20.77 -14.64 -13.01
CA GLY A 754 -20.30 -15.85 -13.69
C GLY A 754 -18.78 -15.86 -13.87
N TRP A 755 -18.18 -14.69 -14.10
CA TRP A 755 -16.76 -14.53 -14.35
C TRP A 755 -15.89 -14.84 -13.12
N GLN A 756 -16.42 -14.74 -11.90
CA GLN A 756 -15.65 -14.92 -10.66
C GLN A 756 -14.99 -16.31 -10.50
N PHE A 757 -15.60 -17.36 -11.07
CA PHE A 757 -15.15 -18.76 -10.87
C PHE A 757 -14.21 -19.28 -11.96
N GLY A 758 -13.87 -18.45 -12.96
CA GLY A 758 -13.00 -18.85 -14.08
C GLY A 758 -12.23 -17.70 -14.74
N GLY A 759 -12.58 -16.45 -14.44
CA GLY A 759 -11.86 -15.25 -14.87
C GLY A 759 -10.38 -15.33 -14.51
N GLY A 760 -9.50 -14.87 -15.41
CA GLY A 760 -8.06 -14.89 -15.15
C GLY A 760 -7.37 -16.28 -15.14
N THR A 761 -8.06 -17.37 -14.81
CA THR A 761 -7.44 -18.72 -14.72
C THR A 761 -7.06 -19.33 -16.07
N GLY A 762 -7.73 -18.91 -17.16
CA GLY A 762 -7.39 -19.28 -18.54
C GLY A 762 -6.18 -18.54 -19.12
N TYR A 763 -5.68 -17.51 -18.41
CA TYR A 763 -4.54 -16.67 -18.80
C TYR A 763 -3.27 -16.97 -17.98
N VAL A 764 -3.27 -18.08 -17.22
CA VAL A 764 -2.15 -18.54 -16.37
C VAL A 764 -0.91 -18.93 -17.18
N GLU A 765 -1.05 -19.15 -18.49
CA GLU A 765 0.10 -19.25 -19.37
C GLU A 765 0.47 -17.85 -19.87
N GLY A 766 1.61 -17.35 -19.38
CA GLY A 766 2.17 -16.06 -19.73
C GLY A 766 2.53 -15.98 -21.20
N GLY A 767 1.53 -15.74 -22.04
CA GLY A 767 1.74 -15.14 -23.33
C GLY A 767 2.33 -13.76 -23.09
N ASP A 768 3.58 -13.56 -23.50
CA ASP A 768 4.04 -12.22 -23.86
C ASP A 768 2.91 -11.62 -24.71
N GLY A 769 2.42 -10.43 -24.33
CA GLY A 769 1.35 -9.74 -25.05
C GLY A 769 1.62 -9.74 -26.56
N ARG A 770 0.59 -9.49 -27.37
CA ARG A 770 0.80 -9.37 -28.82
C ARG A 770 1.83 -8.26 -29.08
N GLY A 771 3.02 -8.62 -29.54
CA GLY A 771 4.01 -7.67 -30.04
C GLY A 771 4.98 -7.10 -29.00
N ASN A 772 6.03 -6.47 -29.53
CA ASN A 772 7.02 -5.75 -28.73
C ASN A 772 6.45 -4.40 -28.29
N LEU A 773 6.60 -4.00 -27.01
CA LEU A 773 6.11 -2.70 -26.51
C LEU A 773 6.50 -1.51 -27.40
N LYS A 774 7.71 -1.52 -27.97
CA LYS A 774 8.16 -0.46 -28.87
C LYS A 774 7.33 -0.40 -30.16
N GLU A 775 6.99 -1.56 -30.72
CA GLU A 775 6.19 -1.67 -31.94
C GLU A 775 4.75 -1.24 -31.64
N LEU A 776 4.16 -1.74 -30.54
CA LEU A 776 2.83 -1.36 -30.09
C LEU A 776 2.69 0.16 -29.90
N VAL A 777 3.62 0.79 -29.19
CA VAL A 777 3.58 2.25 -28.98
C VAL A 777 3.76 3.00 -30.30
N GLY A 778 4.59 2.49 -31.21
CA GLY A 778 4.79 3.09 -32.54
C GLY A 778 3.52 3.03 -33.41
N GLU A 779 2.87 1.86 -33.45
CA GLU A 779 1.60 1.66 -34.15
C GLU A 779 0.51 2.58 -33.59
N LEU A 780 0.38 2.65 -32.25
CA LEU A 780 -0.57 3.55 -31.59
C LEU A 780 -0.30 5.02 -31.88
N PHE A 781 0.96 5.42 -31.99
CA PHE A 781 1.31 6.78 -32.34
C PHE A 781 0.81 7.13 -33.76
N GLU A 782 0.97 6.22 -34.73
CA GLU A 782 0.43 6.40 -36.09
C GLU A 782 -1.10 6.37 -36.12
N GLU A 783 -1.74 5.47 -35.37
CA GLU A 783 -3.20 5.37 -35.28
C GLU A 783 -3.84 6.61 -34.66
N LEU A 784 -3.28 7.12 -33.55
CA LEU A 784 -3.76 8.34 -32.89
C LEU A 784 -3.54 9.57 -33.77
N GLU A 785 -2.47 9.63 -34.56
CA GLU A 785 -2.32 10.69 -35.58
C GLU A 785 -3.41 10.63 -36.64
N LEU A 786 -3.77 9.44 -37.12
CA LEU A 786 -4.86 9.24 -38.08
C LEU A 786 -6.24 9.59 -37.50
N TRP A 787 -6.41 9.53 -36.18
CA TRP A 787 -7.62 9.95 -35.46
C TRP A 787 -7.74 11.47 -35.27
N GLY A 788 -6.83 12.27 -35.84
CA GLY A 788 -7.02 13.72 -36.00
C GLY A 788 -6.30 14.63 -34.99
N VAL A 789 -5.29 14.14 -34.29
CA VAL A 789 -4.64 14.83 -33.14
C VAL A 789 -3.70 16.00 -33.53
N ARG A 790 -3.63 16.42 -34.80
CA ARG A 790 -2.76 17.55 -35.23
C ARG A 790 -3.47 18.86 -35.60
N GLU A 791 -4.80 18.93 -35.52
CA GLU A 791 -5.53 20.20 -35.70
C GLU A 791 -6.23 20.64 -34.41
N VAL A 792 -5.45 20.90 -33.35
CA VAL A 792 -5.82 21.81 -32.25
C VAL A 792 -4.62 22.68 -31.89
#